data_AF-A0A4Z2BUP4-F1
#
_entry.id   AF-A0A4Z2BUP4-F1
#
_cell.length_a   1.000
_cell.length_b   1.000
_cell.length_c   1.000
_cell.angle_alpha   90.00
_cell.angle_beta   90.00
_cell.angle_gamma   90.00
#
_symmetry.space_group_name_H-M   'P 1'
#
loop_
_entity.id
_entity.type
_entity.pdbx_description
1 polymer ?
#
loop_
_entity_poly.entity_id
_entity_poly.type
_entity_poly.pdbx_seq_one_letter_code
_entity_poly.pdbx_strand_id
1 'polypeptide(L)'
;MIDQVDHFVTSEPTHLRVGWANTKGYAPYPGGGEGWGGNGVGDDLYSFGFDGLHLWSGRVPRAAASLNQHILTSEDVVSCCLDLGAPSISFRINGQPVQGMFENFNADGLFFPVASFSAGVKVRFLLGGRHGDFKFLPPSGYAPCYEALLPKEKMKVEPVKEYKRDVAGVRDLLGTAQLLSQASFIPTPVETSQIIMPPHLEKVRDKLAENIHELWGMNKIELGWTYGKIRDDNKRQHPCLVDFSKLPETEKNYNLQMSTETLKTLLALGCRVVQVNPNAENSLKKIKLTKNYMMSNGYKPSPLDLSDIKLTPGQELLVDKLAENAHNVWAKDRIKQGWTYGIQQDLKSKRNPRLVPYVLLDERTKKSNRDSLREAIRTLIGYGYNIEPSDQEGGQTVERISVDKVRFFRVERTYAVKTGKWYFEFEAVTGGDMRVGWARPACKPDVELGTDAHAFVFDGYRGHCLHTGGRLFGRCWHAGDVVGCMINMQDKSMIFTLNGEILITTKGSELCFTDFDTEDGFIPVCSLGLAQVGRMNLGKDASTFKYYTMCGLQEGFEPFAVNMNREVTMWFSKRLPTFVNVPKDHNHIAVTRIDGTIDSPPCLKVSHKTFGSQNSNADMVFCRLSMPIEFHSVFKSSPIADVNGIHEEDVLKYYHSVRVFAGQDPAGVWVGWVTPDYHYYSNNFNLGKNRTVTVTLGDERGRVHESVKRSNCYMVWGGDATSAAHASSRSNVDLEIGCLIDLATGLVTFTINGKEISTSYQVEPNTKLFPAVFVRPTSANLFQFELGKIKSATFKSEHKNPVPQCPPRLDVQTISAVLWSRMPNNFLKVDTARVSERHGWVVQCVEPLQMLAVHIPEENR
;
A
#
# COMPACT_ATOMS: atom_id res chain seq x y z
N MET A 1 3.32 -27.18 3.51
CA MET A 1 3.48 -28.61 3.14
C MET A 1 3.19 -28.72 1.66
N ILE A 2 3.94 -29.56 0.97
CA ILE A 2 3.78 -29.84 -0.44
C ILE A 2 3.10 -31.20 -0.56
N ASP A 3 1.88 -31.23 -1.07
CA ASP A 3 1.09 -32.46 -1.16
C ASP A 3 1.43 -33.21 -2.45
N GLN A 4 1.66 -32.47 -3.54
CA GLN A 4 2.00 -33.03 -4.84
C GLN A 4 2.77 -32.01 -5.68
N VAL A 5 3.82 -32.48 -6.37
CA VAL A 5 4.50 -31.75 -7.43
C VAL A 5 4.72 -32.70 -8.60
N ASP A 6 4.04 -32.42 -9.70
CA ASP A 6 4.30 -33.06 -10.98
C ASP A 6 5.35 -32.23 -11.71
N HIS A 7 6.54 -32.78 -11.88
CA HIS A 7 7.61 -32.12 -12.62
C HIS A 7 7.35 -32.23 -14.14
N PHE A 8 7.59 -31.14 -14.88
CA PHE A 8 7.49 -31.10 -16.34
C PHE A 8 6.08 -31.41 -16.88
N VAL A 9 5.05 -30.84 -16.27
CA VAL A 9 3.67 -30.84 -16.84
C VAL A 9 3.62 -30.12 -18.19
N THR A 10 4.55 -29.21 -18.43
CA THR A 10 4.77 -28.54 -19.71
C THR A 10 6.22 -28.71 -20.16
N SER A 11 6.59 -28.14 -21.31
CA SER A 11 7.98 -28.09 -21.78
C SER A 11 8.92 -27.32 -20.83
N GLU A 12 8.37 -26.45 -20.00
CA GLU A 12 9.12 -25.69 -18.99
C GLU A 12 9.13 -26.42 -17.63
N PRO A 13 10.23 -26.31 -16.85
CA PRO A 13 10.28 -26.84 -15.49
C PRO A 13 9.17 -26.26 -14.61
N THR A 14 8.62 -27.11 -13.73
CA THR A 14 7.60 -26.70 -12.76
C THR A 14 8.18 -25.68 -11.79
N HIS A 15 7.52 -24.52 -11.67
CA HIS A 15 7.87 -23.47 -10.72
C HIS A 15 7.19 -23.74 -9.39
N LEU A 16 7.94 -23.71 -8.28
CA LEU A 16 7.41 -23.75 -6.93
C LEU A 16 8.36 -23.04 -5.97
N ARG A 17 7.89 -21.96 -5.35
CA ARG A 17 8.63 -21.21 -4.33
C ARG A 17 7.70 -20.79 -3.20
N VAL A 18 8.23 -20.73 -1.99
CA VAL A 18 7.51 -20.29 -0.79
C VAL A 18 8.32 -19.23 -0.03
N GLY A 19 7.64 -18.35 0.69
CA GLY A 19 8.30 -17.35 1.51
C GLY A 19 7.40 -16.23 1.95
N TRP A 20 7.93 -15.00 1.94
CA TRP A 20 7.25 -13.80 2.43
C TRP A 20 7.21 -12.72 1.35
N ALA A 21 6.12 -11.97 1.32
CA ALA A 21 5.99 -10.79 0.46
C ALA A 21 5.46 -9.60 1.24
N ASN A 22 5.83 -8.40 0.79
CA ASN A 22 5.39 -7.13 1.36
C ASN A 22 4.15 -6.61 0.63
N THR A 23 3.16 -6.13 1.38
CA THR A 23 1.92 -5.53 0.85
C THR A 23 2.19 -4.27 0.02
N LYS A 24 3.26 -3.56 0.32
CA LYS A 24 3.76 -2.46 -0.51
C LYS A 24 4.73 -3.04 -1.52
N GLY A 25 4.46 -2.82 -2.81
CA GLY A 25 5.39 -3.14 -3.90
C GLY A 25 5.16 -4.50 -4.57
N TYR A 26 5.02 -5.61 -3.83
CA TYR A 26 4.87 -6.94 -4.45
C TYR A 26 3.67 -6.97 -5.41
N ALA A 27 3.93 -7.24 -6.68
CA ALA A 27 2.96 -7.05 -7.76
C ALA A 27 3.01 -8.15 -8.83
N PRO A 28 2.61 -9.39 -8.50
CA PRO A 28 2.68 -10.52 -9.42
C PRO A 28 1.53 -10.48 -10.44
N TYR A 29 1.56 -9.52 -11.36
CA TYR A 29 0.62 -9.50 -12.47
C TYR A 29 0.92 -10.68 -13.41
N PRO A 30 -0.07 -11.54 -13.76
CA PRO A 30 0.13 -12.61 -14.73
C PRO A 30 0.38 -12.03 -16.13
N GLY A 31 1.23 -12.70 -16.91
CA GLY A 31 1.64 -12.23 -18.22
C GLY A 31 3.11 -11.79 -18.24
N GLY A 32 3.33 -10.51 -18.56
CA GLY A 32 4.66 -9.90 -18.58
C GLY A 32 5.12 -9.40 -17.20
N GLY A 33 6.22 -9.98 -16.73
CA GLY A 33 7.00 -9.52 -15.58
C GLY A 33 8.17 -8.64 -16.02
N GLU A 34 9.14 -8.45 -15.14
CA GLU A 34 10.48 -8.07 -15.61
C GLU A 34 11.28 -9.38 -15.79
N GLY A 35 12.43 -9.33 -16.44
CA GLY A 35 13.21 -10.53 -16.77
C GLY A 35 12.50 -11.46 -17.77
N TRP A 36 12.81 -12.76 -17.70
CA TRP A 36 12.18 -13.78 -18.54
C TRP A 36 11.00 -14.45 -17.81
N GLY A 37 9.85 -14.55 -18.47
CA GLY A 37 8.69 -15.27 -17.97
C GLY A 37 7.79 -14.48 -17.03
N GLY A 38 7.02 -15.20 -16.20
CA GLY A 38 6.09 -14.62 -15.22
C GLY A 38 6.74 -14.40 -13.86
N ASN A 39 6.30 -13.36 -13.14
CA ASN A 39 6.80 -13.05 -11.80
C ASN A 39 6.21 -13.99 -10.71
N GLY A 40 7.07 -14.57 -9.88
CA GLY A 40 6.77 -15.31 -8.66
C GLY A 40 7.31 -14.63 -7.40
N VAL A 41 7.36 -15.36 -6.27
CA VAL A 41 8.02 -14.86 -5.04
C VAL A 41 9.55 -14.86 -5.23
N GLY A 42 10.21 -13.78 -4.80
CA GLY A 42 11.66 -13.60 -4.91
C GLY A 42 12.13 -12.95 -6.21
N ASP A 43 11.21 -12.58 -7.10
CA ASP A 43 11.55 -11.94 -8.37
C ASP A 43 11.67 -10.41 -8.29
N ASP A 44 11.38 -9.83 -7.13
CA ASP A 44 11.59 -8.42 -6.82
C ASP A 44 12.28 -8.27 -5.44
N LEU A 45 12.54 -7.04 -5.01
CA LEU A 45 13.05 -6.75 -3.66
C LEU A 45 11.93 -6.50 -2.62
N TYR A 46 10.70 -6.84 -2.97
CA TYR A 46 9.53 -6.78 -2.09
C TYR A 46 9.08 -8.16 -1.63
N SER A 47 9.73 -9.21 -2.12
CA SER A 47 9.40 -10.60 -1.84
C SER A 47 10.66 -11.44 -1.73
N PHE A 48 10.59 -12.48 -0.90
CA PHE A 48 11.72 -13.29 -0.49
C PHE A 48 11.31 -14.76 -0.57
N GLY A 49 11.90 -15.50 -1.49
CA GLY A 49 11.49 -16.85 -1.84
C GLY A 49 12.56 -17.91 -1.58
N PHE A 50 12.12 -19.15 -1.39
CA PHE A 50 12.95 -20.33 -1.31
C PHE A 50 12.32 -21.48 -2.11
N ASP A 51 13.14 -22.24 -2.84
CA ASP A 51 12.73 -23.32 -3.76
C ASP A 51 13.29 -24.71 -3.38
N GLY A 52 13.86 -24.85 -2.18
CA GLY A 52 14.56 -26.07 -1.73
C GLY A 52 16.08 -26.00 -1.89
N LEU A 53 16.57 -25.27 -2.90
CA LEU A 53 17.99 -25.17 -3.23
C LEU A 53 18.55 -23.75 -3.08
N HIS A 54 17.74 -22.75 -3.40
CA HIS A 54 18.14 -21.36 -3.58
C HIS A 54 17.25 -20.39 -2.80
N LEU A 55 17.88 -19.33 -2.31
CA LEU A 55 17.25 -18.11 -1.86
C LEU A 55 17.07 -17.17 -3.05
N TRP A 56 15.85 -16.70 -3.26
CA TRP A 56 15.45 -15.80 -4.34
C TRP A 56 15.09 -14.41 -3.81
N SER A 57 15.79 -13.39 -4.29
CA SER A 57 15.40 -11.98 -4.17
C SER A 57 15.92 -11.21 -5.39
N GLY A 58 15.09 -10.32 -5.95
CA GLY A 58 15.44 -9.56 -7.16
C GLY A 58 15.81 -10.44 -8.36
N ARG A 59 15.18 -11.62 -8.50
CA ARG A 59 15.48 -12.65 -9.53
C ARG A 59 16.86 -13.31 -9.47
N VAL A 60 17.69 -12.97 -8.50
CA VAL A 60 19.03 -13.56 -8.39
C VAL A 60 18.98 -14.74 -7.42
N PRO A 61 19.08 -15.99 -7.89
CA PRO A 61 19.16 -17.15 -7.02
C PRO A 61 20.52 -17.18 -6.33
N ARG A 62 20.53 -17.53 -5.04
CA ARG A 62 21.74 -17.86 -4.29
C ARG A 62 21.57 -19.22 -3.65
N ALA A 63 22.46 -20.14 -3.99
CA ALA A 63 22.46 -21.48 -3.40
C ALA A 63 22.67 -21.38 -1.89
N ALA A 64 21.81 -22.05 -1.12
CA ALA A 64 21.92 -22.10 0.33
C ALA A 64 22.14 -23.55 0.77
N ALA A 65 23.21 -23.78 1.53
CA ALA A 65 23.52 -25.10 2.03
C ALA A 65 22.43 -25.58 2.99
N SER A 66 22.05 -26.84 2.91
CA SER A 66 21.15 -27.49 3.87
C SER A 66 21.45 -28.99 3.92
N LEU A 67 21.10 -29.63 5.04
CA LEU A 67 21.22 -31.07 5.15
C LEU A 67 20.20 -31.72 4.21
N ASN A 68 20.64 -32.65 3.36
CA ASN A 68 19.83 -33.26 2.30
C ASN A 68 19.24 -32.23 1.33
N GLN A 69 20.07 -31.38 0.73
CA GLN A 69 19.63 -30.35 -0.21
C GLN A 69 18.99 -30.98 -1.46
N HIS A 70 17.74 -30.60 -1.76
CA HIS A 70 16.99 -31.02 -2.96
C HIS A 70 15.95 -29.96 -3.33
N ILE A 71 15.48 -29.99 -4.58
CA ILE A 71 14.33 -29.17 -5.00
C ILE A 71 13.08 -29.62 -4.24
N LEU A 72 12.12 -28.73 -4.02
CA LEU A 72 10.88 -29.08 -3.32
C LEU A 72 10.11 -30.21 -4.02
N THR A 73 9.84 -31.28 -3.27
CA THR A 73 9.12 -32.47 -3.72
C THR A 73 7.88 -32.75 -2.86
N SER A 74 7.08 -33.72 -3.27
CA SER A 74 5.91 -34.18 -2.51
C SER A 74 6.31 -34.64 -1.09
N GLU A 75 5.45 -34.35 -0.12
CA GLU A 75 5.61 -34.56 1.33
C GLU A 75 6.55 -33.61 2.08
N ASP A 76 7.29 -32.75 1.38
CA ASP A 76 8.15 -31.77 2.03
C ASP A 76 7.36 -30.73 2.85
N VAL A 77 7.96 -30.31 3.96
CA VAL A 77 7.47 -29.21 4.78
C VAL A 77 8.52 -28.13 4.88
N VAL A 78 8.23 -27.01 4.22
CA VAL A 78 9.02 -25.78 4.36
C VAL A 78 8.42 -24.92 5.47
N SER A 79 9.27 -24.49 6.41
CA SER A 79 8.93 -23.50 7.42
C SER A 79 9.65 -22.19 7.11
N CYS A 80 8.92 -21.07 7.14
CA CYS A 80 9.44 -19.74 6.85
C CYS A 80 9.29 -18.86 8.09
N CYS A 81 10.41 -18.45 8.70
CA CYS A 81 10.44 -17.64 9.90
C CYS A 81 10.76 -16.18 9.54
N LEU A 82 10.03 -15.22 10.12
CA LEU A 82 10.23 -13.78 9.92
C LEU A 82 10.41 -13.11 11.28
N ASP A 83 11.49 -12.35 11.44
CA ASP A 83 11.72 -11.44 12.56
C ASP A 83 11.74 -10.00 12.03
N LEU A 84 10.91 -9.13 12.61
CA LEU A 84 10.84 -7.70 12.27
C LEU A 84 11.56 -6.81 13.29
N GLY A 85 11.90 -7.33 14.47
CA GLY A 85 12.70 -6.61 15.48
C GLY A 85 14.16 -6.53 15.07
N ALA A 86 14.70 -7.62 14.53
CA ALA A 86 15.92 -7.65 13.75
C ALA A 86 15.57 -8.19 12.36
N PRO A 87 15.29 -7.32 11.37
CA PRO A 87 14.76 -7.70 10.05
C PRO A 87 15.52 -8.88 9.43
N SER A 88 14.95 -10.08 9.59
CA SER A 88 15.56 -11.32 9.12
C SER A 88 14.50 -12.34 8.70
N ILE A 89 14.78 -13.10 7.65
CA ILE A 89 13.96 -14.20 7.15
C ILE A 89 14.82 -15.44 7.01
N SER A 90 14.43 -16.52 7.67
CA SER A 90 15.10 -17.81 7.62
C SER A 90 14.16 -18.93 7.21
N PHE A 91 14.73 -19.98 6.62
CA PHE A 91 13.98 -21.12 6.10
C PHE A 91 14.42 -22.42 6.76
N ARG A 92 13.50 -23.37 6.83
CA ARG A 92 13.77 -24.76 7.21
C ARG A 92 13.07 -25.69 6.25
N ILE A 93 13.74 -26.76 5.84
CA ILE A 93 13.14 -27.86 5.07
C ILE A 93 13.10 -29.10 5.96
N ASN A 94 11.91 -29.67 6.16
CA ASN A 94 11.69 -30.85 7.00
C ASN A 94 12.28 -30.72 8.41
N GLY A 95 12.16 -29.51 9.00
CA GLY A 95 12.69 -29.16 10.32
C GLY A 95 14.17 -28.76 10.35
N GLN A 96 14.93 -29.06 9.30
CA GLN A 96 16.37 -28.77 9.20
C GLN A 96 16.62 -27.32 8.77
N PRO A 97 17.57 -26.61 9.41
CA PRO A 97 17.88 -25.22 9.07
C PRO A 97 18.58 -25.11 7.71
N VAL A 98 18.09 -24.20 6.89
CA VAL A 98 18.79 -23.74 5.69
C VAL A 98 19.86 -22.73 6.11
N GLN A 99 21.09 -22.94 5.66
CA GLN A 99 22.26 -22.10 5.96
C GLN A 99 22.28 -20.86 5.07
N GLY A 100 21.20 -20.09 5.15
CA GLY A 100 21.08 -18.82 4.47
C GLY A 100 19.85 -18.06 4.94
N MET A 101 19.96 -16.74 4.97
CA MET A 101 18.87 -15.86 5.39
C MET A 101 18.90 -14.52 4.64
N PHE A 102 17.75 -13.88 4.60
CA PHE A 102 17.64 -12.48 4.19
C PHE A 102 17.70 -11.61 5.44
N GLU A 103 18.49 -10.55 5.41
CA GLU A 103 18.67 -9.61 6.51
C GLU A 103 18.59 -8.16 6.02
N ASN A 104 18.43 -7.21 6.95
CA ASN A 104 18.50 -5.77 6.66
C ASN A 104 17.57 -5.30 5.54
N PHE A 105 16.42 -5.98 5.37
CA PHE A 105 15.40 -5.54 4.43
C PHE A 105 14.51 -4.46 5.04
N ASN A 106 13.91 -3.64 4.17
CA ASN A 106 12.99 -2.61 4.60
C ASN A 106 11.72 -3.24 5.20
N ALA A 107 11.43 -2.93 6.47
CA ALA A 107 10.27 -3.43 7.20
C ALA A 107 9.02 -2.55 7.09
N ASP A 108 8.99 -1.56 6.19
CA ASP A 108 7.81 -0.72 6.00
C ASP A 108 6.73 -1.46 5.20
N GLY A 109 5.48 -1.35 5.64
CA GLY A 109 4.37 -2.15 5.09
C GLY A 109 4.04 -3.34 5.99
N LEU A 110 3.33 -4.31 5.44
CA LEU A 110 2.95 -5.54 6.13
C LEU A 110 3.50 -6.74 5.36
N PHE A 111 3.87 -7.79 6.08
CA PHE A 111 4.31 -9.04 5.46
C PHE A 111 3.21 -10.09 5.52
N PHE A 112 3.12 -10.89 4.47
CA PHE A 112 2.22 -12.05 4.43
C PHE A 112 2.93 -13.28 3.85
N PRO A 113 2.58 -14.48 4.32
CA PRO A 113 3.08 -15.72 3.72
C PRO A 113 2.60 -15.84 2.28
N VAL A 114 3.49 -16.24 1.37
CA VAL A 114 3.18 -16.40 -0.05
C VAL A 114 3.76 -17.70 -0.58
N ALA A 115 3.01 -18.34 -1.47
CA ALA A 115 3.50 -19.43 -2.30
C ALA A 115 3.21 -19.06 -3.77
N SER A 116 4.20 -19.25 -4.64
CA SER A 116 4.04 -19.12 -6.09
C SER A 116 4.36 -20.43 -6.75
N PHE A 117 3.46 -20.93 -7.59
CA PHE A 117 3.60 -22.23 -8.23
C PHE A 117 2.96 -22.25 -9.62
N SER A 118 3.48 -23.09 -10.52
CA SER A 118 2.89 -23.40 -11.82
C SER A 118 1.85 -24.52 -11.73
N ALA A 119 1.24 -24.89 -12.86
CA ALA A 119 0.39 -26.07 -12.94
C ALA A 119 1.15 -27.36 -12.58
N GLY A 120 0.41 -28.36 -12.09
CA GLY A 120 0.94 -29.63 -11.56
C GLY A 120 1.29 -29.60 -10.08
N VAL A 121 0.94 -28.52 -9.36
CA VAL A 121 1.34 -28.33 -7.97
C VAL A 121 0.13 -28.25 -7.06
N LYS A 122 0.22 -28.97 -5.94
CA LYS A 122 -0.71 -28.93 -4.82
C LYS A 122 0.04 -28.66 -3.53
N VAL A 123 -0.29 -27.54 -2.89
CA VAL A 123 0.33 -27.11 -1.63
C VAL A 123 -0.71 -26.94 -0.54
N ARG A 124 -0.26 -27.09 0.70
CA ARG A 124 -1.07 -26.92 1.91
C ARG A 124 -0.43 -25.92 2.86
N PHE A 125 -1.17 -24.88 3.21
CA PHE A 125 -0.80 -23.91 4.23
C PHE A 125 -1.16 -24.44 5.61
N LEU A 126 -0.15 -24.52 6.47
CA LEU A 126 -0.27 -24.84 7.89
C LEU A 126 0.09 -23.56 8.66
N LEU A 127 -0.91 -22.87 9.22
CA LEU A 127 -0.73 -21.55 9.84
C LEU A 127 -0.77 -21.62 11.38
N GLY A 128 -1.01 -22.81 11.93
CA GLY A 128 -1.11 -23.11 13.36
C GLY A 128 -2.54 -22.97 13.91
N GLY A 129 -2.71 -23.30 15.19
CA GLY A 129 -4.00 -23.19 15.88
C GLY A 129 -5.06 -24.08 15.25
N ARG A 130 -6.19 -23.52 14.83
CA ARG A 130 -7.27 -24.24 14.09
C ARG A 130 -7.16 -24.11 12.56
N HIS A 131 -5.97 -23.79 12.08
CA HIS A 131 -5.67 -23.51 10.66
C HIS A 131 -4.49 -24.36 10.14
N GLY A 132 -4.44 -25.61 10.56
CA GLY A 132 -3.40 -26.56 10.18
C GLY A 132 -2.43 -26.83 11.32
N ASP A 133 -2.31 -28.11 11.69
CA ASP A 133 -1.37 -28.60 12.67
C ASP A 133 0.04 -28.56 12.08
N PHE A 134 1.01 -28.06 12.86
CA PHE A 134 2.39 -28.08 12.41
C PHE A 134 2.98 -29.49 12.51
N LYS A 135 3.63 -29.94 11.43
CA LYS A 135 4.50 -31.13 11.48
C LYS A 135 5.80 -30.87 12.26
N PHE A 136 6.26 -29.61 12.30
CA PHE A 136 7.47 -29.17 13.01
C PHE A 136 7.14 -27.94 13.85
N LEU A 137 7.52 -27.96 15.13
CA LEU A 137 7.23 -26.85 16.03
C LEU A 137 8.00 -25.57 15.63
N PRO A 138 7.42 -24.37 15.82
CA PRO A 138 8.15 -23.13 15.66
C PRO A 138 9.40 -23.11 16.55
N PRO A 139 10.52 -22.54 16.08
CA PRO A 139 11.69 -22.34 16.93
C PRO A 139 11.36 -21.45 18.13
N SER A 140 12.15 -21.55 19.20
CA SER A 140 12.00 -20.71 20.39
C SER A 140 12.01 -19.22 20.00
N GLY A 141 11.05 -18.45 20.53
CA GLY A 141 10.89 -17.02 20.23
C GLY A 141 9.96 -16.71 19.05
N TYR A 142 9.58 -17.69 18.23
CA TYR A 142 8.63 -17.49 17.14
C TYR A 142 7.21 -17.84 17.55
N ALA A 143 6.25 -17.00 17.11
CA ALA A 143 4.83 -17.25 17.26
C ALA A 143 4.23 -17.76 15.93
N PRO A 144 3.22 -18.63 15.98
CA PRO A 144 2.51 -19.09 14.79
C PRO A 144 1.70 -17.97 14.12
N CYS A 145 1.63 -17.96 12.79
CA CYS A 145 1.00 -16.88 12.03
C CYS A 145 -0.50 -16.70 12.31
N TYR A 146 -1.24 -17.73 12.75
CA TYR A 146 -2.66 -17.58 13.10
C TYR A 146 -2.87 -16.58 14.26
N GLU A 147 -1.86 -16.34 15.09
CA GLU A 147 -1.96 -15.36 16.18
C GLU A 147 -1.98 -13.92 15.69
N ALA A 148 -1.59 -13.65 14.44
CA ALA A 148 -1.76 -12.34 13.81
C ALA A 148 -3.20 -12.09 13.35
N LEU A 149 -4.09 -13.09 13.42
CA LEU A 149 -5.49 -12.92 13.04
C LEU A 149 -6.21 -12.04 14.09
N LEU A 150 -6.71 -10.90 13.61
CA LEU A 150 -7.44 -9.96 14.45
C LEU A 150 -8.82 -10.51 14.84
N PRO A 151 -9.44 -10.03 15.93
CA PRO A 151 -10.79 -10.40 16.30
C PRO A 151 -11.78 -10.11 15.17
N LYS A 152 -12.79 -10.98 15.01
CA LYS A 152 -13.85 -10.92 13.98
C LYS A 152 -13.38 -11.22 12.54
N GLU A 153 -12.08 -11.19 12.27
CA GLU A 153 -11.54 -11.56 10.96
C GLU A 153 -11.58 -13.07 10.74
N LYS A 154 -11.81 -13.45 9.48
CA LYS A 154 -11.75 -14.85 9.04
C LYS A 154 -10.54 -15.04 8.15
N MET A 155 -9.70 -16.01 8.49
CA MET A 155 -8.58 -16.40 7.64
C MET A 155 -9.08 -16.90 6.28
N LYS A 156 -8.42 -16.46 5.22
CA LYS A 156 -8.67 -16.86 3.83
C LYS A 156 -7.34 -16.96 3.10
N VAL A 157 -7.33 -17.73 2.01
CA VAL A 157 -6.22 -17.77 1.05
C VAL A 157 -6.76 -17.20 -0.26
N GLU A 158 -6.12 -16.14 -0.75
CA GLU A 158 -6.59 -15.37 -1.90
C GLU A 158 -5.41 -15.06 -2.84
N PRO A 159 -5.64 -14.97 -4.17
CA PRO A 159 -4.61 -14.53 -5.11
C PRO A 159 -4.17 -13.09 -4.83
N VAL A 160 -2.87 -12.82 -4.97
CA VAL A 160 -2.30 -11.49 -4.73
C VAL A 160 -2.64 -10.54 -5.88
N LYS A 161 -3.13 -9.34 -5.56
CA LYS A 161 -3.52 -8.29 -6.53
C LYS A 161 -4.48 -8.77 -7.62
N GLU A 162 -5.41 -9.66 -7.25
CA GLU A 162 -6.50 -10.10 -8.14
C GLU A 162 -7.23 -8.88 -8.75
N TYR A 163 -7.51 -8.97 -10.05
CA TYR A 163 -8.24 -7.92 -10.78
C TYR A 163 -9.46 -8.43 -11.52
N LYS A 164 -9.67 -9.73 -11.48
CA LYS A 164 -10.86 -10.38 -12.01
C LYS A 164 -11.12 -11.69 -11.29
N ARG A 165 -12.38 -12.08 -11.19
CA ARG A 165 -12.79 -13.36 -10.61
C ARG A 165 -13.82 -14.01 -11.54
N ASP A 166 -13.58 -15.25 -11.93
CA ASP A 166 -14.52 -16.00 -12.77
C ASP A 166 -15.24 -17.04 -11.89
N VAL A 167 -16.56 -16.97 -11.78
CA VAL A 167 -17.39 -17.92 -11.02
C VAL A 167 -18.53 -18.40 -11.89
N ALA A 168 -18.66 -19.72 -12.08
CA ALA A 168 -19.72 -20.34 -12.87
C ALA A 168 -19.90 -19.73 -14.28
N GLY A 169 -18.80 -19.37 -14.94
CA GLY A 169 -18.79 -18.77 -16.29
C GLY A 169 -19.01 -17.25 -16.31
N VAL A 170 -19.22 -16.62 -15.16
CA VAL A 170 -19.42 -15.17 -15.03
C VAL A 170 -18.14 -14.49 -14.56
N ARG A 171 -17.73 -13.41 -15.24
CA ARG A 171 -16.52 -12.64 -14.92
C ARG A 171 -16.85 -11.36 -14.16
N ASP A 172 -16.38 -11.30 -12.92
CA ASP A 172 -16.39 -10.09 -12.11
C ASP A 172 -15.06 -9.34 -12.28
N LEU A 173 -15.14 -8.03 -12.53
CA LEU A 173 -14.00 -7.11 -12.51
C LEU A 173 -13.84 -6.59 -11.09
N LEU A 174 -12.60 -6.62 -10.60
CA LEU A 174 -12.31 -6.21 -9.23
C LEU A 174 -11.55 -4.88 -9.23
N GLY A 175 -12.02 -3.95 -8.40
CA GLY A 175 -11.28 -2.75 -8.03
C GLY A 175 -10.02 -3.07 -7.20
N THR A 176 -9.36 -2.03 -6.71
CA THR A 176 -8.18 -2.23 -5.87
C THR A 176 -8.59 -2.80 -4.51
N ALA A 177 -7.95 -3.88 -4.06
CA ALA A 177 -8.25 -4.45 -2.75
C ALA A 177 -8.01 -3.43 -1.62
N GLN A 178 -8.96 -3.32 -0.69
CA GLN A 178 -8.78 -2.53 0.51
C GLN A 178 -7.96 -3.36 1.52
N LEU A 179 -6.66 -3.06 1.60
CA LEU A 179 -5.86 -3.51 2.74
C LEU A 179 -6.34 -2.75 3.97
N LEU A 180 -6.87 -3.47 4.96
CA LEU A 180 -7.25 -2.87 6.23
C LEU A 180 -6.00 -2.22 6.85
N SER A 181 -5.99 -0.89 6.98
CA SER A 181 -4.90 -0.17 7.66
C SER A 181 -4.77 -0.56 9.15
N GLN A 182 -5.73 -1.32 9.66
CA GLN A 182 -5.81 -1.83 11.03
C GLN A 182 -4.89 -3.02 11.32
N ALA A 183 -4.18 -3.56 10.33
CA ALA A 183 -3.29 -4.71 10.54
C ALA A 183 -2.11 -4.42 11.48
N SER A 184 -1.72 -3.15 11.66
CA SER A 184 -0.84 -2.71 12.74
C SER A 184 -1.60 -1.70 13.60
N PHE A 185 -1.92 -2.08 14.82
CA PHE A 185 -2.60 -1.18 15.76
C PHE A 185 -1.60 -0.19 16.35
N ILE A 186 -1.57 1.01 15.77
CA ILE A 186 -0.87 2.15 16.33
C ILE A 186 -1.94 3.03 16.99
N PRO A 187 -2.07 3.02 18.33
CA PRO A 187 -3.06 3.85 19.00
C PRO A 187 -2.74 5.32 18.78
N THR A 188 -3.75 6.08 18.35
CA THR A 188 -3.68 7.53 18.14
C THR A 188 -4.61 8.23 19.13
N PRO A 189 -4.18 8.42 20.40
CA PRO A 189 -4.91 9.27 21.33
C PRO A 189 -5.06 10.70 20.79
N VAL A 190 -6.15 11.35 21.17
CA VAL A 190 -6.37 12.78 20.95
C VAL A 190 -5.26 13.56 21.66
N GLU A 191 -4.62 14.47 20.94
CA GLU A 191 -3.51 15.28 21.47
C GLU A 191 -4.06 16.39 22.39
N THR A 192 -3.72 16.33 23.67
CA THR A 192 -4.20 17.28 24.69
C THR A 192 -3.10 18.23 25.19
N SER A 193 -1.84 18.09 24.73
CA SER A 193 -0.69 18.84 25.26
C SER A 193 -0.81 20.36 25.08
N GLN A 194 -1.43 20.82 23.99
CA GLN A 194 -1.62 22.23 23.67
C GLN A 194 -2.92 22.82 24.25
N ILE A 195 -3.75 22.00 24.89
CA ILE A 195 -5.03 22.44 25.44
C ILE A 195 -4.84 22.98 26.85
N ILE A 196 -5.09 24.28 27.01
CA ILE A 196 -5.12 24.95 28.31
C ILE A 196 -6.52 24.80 28.91
N MET A 197 -6.59 24.34 30.16
CA MET A 197 -7.85 24.17 30.86
C MET A 197 -8.40 25.52 31.33
N PRO A 198 -9.64 25.89 30.98
CA PRO A 198 -10.27 27.09 31.52
C PRO A 198 -10.50 26.98 33.04
N PRO A 199 -10.30 28.07 33.83
CA PRO A 199 -10.45 28.04 35.29
C PRO A 199 -11.84 27.59 35.78
N HIS A 200 -12.90 27.83 35.00
CA HIS A 200 -14.26 27.40 35.35
C HIS A 200 -14.46 25.88 35.23
N LEU A 201 -13.59 25.16 34.49
CA LEU A 201 -13.60 23.70 34.40
C LEU A 201 -12.75 23.04 35.51
N GLU A 202 -11.78 23.76 36.08
CA GLU A 202 -10.98 23.24 37.20
C GLU A 202 -11.83 22.93 38.44
N LYS A 203 -12.88 23.73 38.68
CA LYS A 203 -13.81 23.50 39.80
C LYS A 203 -14.60 22.21 39.64
N VAL A 204 -15.09 21.91 38.42
CA VAL A 204 -15.85 20.68 38.16
C VAL A 204 -14.95 19.46 37.98
N ARG A 205 -13.67 19.63 37.65
CA ARG A 205 -12.67 18.54 37.59
C ARG A 205 -12.63 17.74 38.89
N ASP A 206 -12.53 18.42 40.04
CA ASP A 206 -12.41 17.76 41.34
C ASP A 206 -13.69 17.00 41.71
N LYS A 207 -14.83 17.62 41.42
CA LYS A 207 -16.17 17.03 41.61
C LYS A 207 -16.41 15.82 40.71
N LEU A 208 -15.93 15.90 39.47
CA LEU A 208 -15.95 14.79 38.53
C LEU A 208 -15.08 13.63 39.02
N ALA A 209 -13.85 13.92 39.48
CA ALA A 209 -12.95 12.90 40.04
C ALA A 209 -13.54 12.22 41.27
N GLU A 210 -14.16 12.99 42.18
CA GLU A 210 -14.84 12.45 43.35
C GLU A 210 -16.01 11.54 42.94
N ASN A 211 -16.91 11.99 42.04
CA ASN A 211 -18.05 11.16 41.65
C ASN A 211 -17.64 9.89 40.89
N ILE A 212 -16.62 9.96 40.01
CA ILE A 212 -16.07 8.78 39.34
C ILE A 212 -15.50 7.78 40.36
N HIS A 213 -14.80 8.26 41.39
CA HIS A 213 -14.29 7.42 42.47
C HIS A 213 -15.41 6.75 43.26
N GLU A 214 -16.49 7.46 43.58
CA GLU A 214 -17.64 6.91 44.28
C GLU A 214 -18.37 5.84 43.43
N LEU A 215 -18.53 6.06 42.12
CA LEU A 215 -19.07 5.07 41.19
C LEU A 215 -18.16 3.84 41.07
N TRP A 216 -16.85 4.03 41.01
CA TRP A 216 -15.86 2.93 41.02
C TRP A 216 -15.97 2.11 42.30
N GLY A 217 -16.06 2.77 43.46
CA GLY A 217 -16.19 2.12 44.77
C GLY A 217 -17.48 1.31 44.87
N MET A 218 -18.61 1.87 44.43
CA MET A 218 -19.90 1.19 44.36
C MET A 218 -19.82 -0.09 43.51
N ASN A 219 -19.33 0.02 42.27
CA ASN A 219 -19.20 -1.12 41.35
C ASN A 219 -18.24 -2.20 41.89
N LYS A 220 -17.17 -1.80 42.58
CA LYS A 220 -16.23 -2.76 43.19
C LYS A 220 -16.87 -3.55 44.32
N ILE A 221 -17.67 -2.90 45.16
CA ILE A 221 -18.38 -3.56 46.26
C ILE A 221 -19.43 -4.54 45.72
N GLU A 222 -20.14 -4.19 44.64
CA GLU A 222 -21.08 -5.10 43.96
C GLU A 222 -20.40 -6.36 43.41
N LEU A 223 -19.14 -6.23 42.97
CA LEU A 223 -18.30 -7.35 42.55
C LEU A 223 -17.70 -8.14 43.74
N GLY A 224 -18.05 -7.78 44.97
CA GLY A 224 -17.63 -8.45 46.20
C GLY A 224 -16.25 -8.04 46.71
N TRP A 225 -15.73 -6.88 46.30
CA TRP A 225 -14.49 -6.33 46.87
C TRP A 225 -14.76 -5.66 48.22
N THR A 226 -13.83 -5.84 49.15
CA THR A 226 -13.87 -5.26 50.50
C THR A 226 -12.63 -4.41 50.77
N TYR A 227 -12.72 -3.52 51.76
CA TYR A 227 -11.55 -2.72 52.16
C TYR A 227 -10.45 -3.58 52.79
N GLY A 228 -9.20 -3.33 52.41
CA GLY A 228 -8.02 -3.89 53.06
C GLY A 228 -6.79 -3.01 52.85
N LYS A 229 -5.86 -2.98 53.80
CA LYS A 229 -4.67 -2.10 53.77
C LYS A 229 -3.71 -2.41 52.62
N ILE A 230 -3.72 -3.64 52.14
CA ILE A 230 -2.89 -4.13 51.02
C ILE A 230 -3.85 -4.74 50.00
N ARG A 231 -3.57 -4.52 48.71
CA ARG A 231 -4.34 -5.13 47.63
C ARG A 231 -4.10 -6.64 47.60
N ASP A 232 -5.16 -7.42 47.70
CA ASP A 232 -5.14 -8.88 47.62
C ASP A 232 -6.29 -9.35 46.72
N ASP A 233 -5.97 -9.78 45.50
CA ASP A 233 -6.97 -10.17 44.51
C ASP A 233 -7.67 -11.51 44.89
N ASN A 234 -7.00 -12.39 45.65
CA ASN A 234 -7.58 -13.67 46.11
C ASN A 234 -8.61 -13.44 47.21
N LYS A 235 -8.32 -12.52 48.15
CA LYS A 235 -9.26 -12.10 49.21
C LYS A 235 -10.22 -11.00 48.78
N ARG A 236 -10.09 -10.52 47.54
CA ARG A 236 -10.82 -9.37 46.97
C ARG A 236 -10.75 -8.14 47.87
N GLN A 237 -9.55 -7.80 48.32
CA GLN A 237 -9.30 -6.62 49.16
C GLN A 237 -8.65 -5.49 48.36
N HIS A 238 -9.13 -4.26 48.53
CA HIS A 238 -8.60 -3.08 47.84
C HIS A 238 -8.38 -1.88 48.79
N PRO A 239 -7.19 -1.25 48.78
CA PRO A 239 -6.87 -0.13 49.70
C PRO A 239 -7.61 1.16 49.36
N CYS A 240 -7.96 1.38 48.08
CA CYS A 240 -8.66 2.59 47.65
C CYS A 240 -10.17 2.62 47.97
N LEU A 241 -10.74 1.61 48.64
CA LEU A 241 -12.13 1.65 49.12
C LEU A 241 -12.25 2.54 50.39
N VAL A 242 -11.96 3.82 50.21
CA VAL A 242 -11.98 4.91 51.19
C VAL A 242 -12.60 6.15 50.57
N ASP A 243 -12.98 7.13 51.39
CA ASP A 243 -13.44 8.44 50.91
C ASP A 243 -12.37 9.08 50.00
N PHE A 244 -12.78 9.82 48.98
CA PHE A 244 -11.87 10.47 48.02
C PHE A 244 -10.80 11.35 48.72
N SER A 245 -11.17 12.03 49.80
CA SER A 245 -10.24 12.86 50.60
C SER A 245 -9.19 12.07 51.38
N LYS A 246 -9.42 10.77 51.61
CA LYS A 246 -8.55 9.84 52.34
C LYS A 246 -7.76 8.91 51.41
N LEU A 247 -7.88 9.09 50.09
CA LEU A 247 -7.07 8.34 49.13
C LEU A 247 -5.58 8.63 49.34
N PRO A 248 -4.70 7.63 49.09
CA PRO A 248 -3.27 7.90 48.95
C PRO A 248 -3.04 9.00 47.91
N GLU A 249 -2.10 9.90 48.18
CA GLU A 249 -1.84 11.08 47.33
C GLU A 249 -1.55 10.69 45.86
N THR A 250 -0.88 9.56 45.65
CA THR A 250 -0.63 9.01 44.30
C THR A 250 -1.92 8.63 43.57
N GLU A 251 -2.86 7.97 44.25
CA GLU A 251 -4.14 7.53 43.69
C GLU A 251 -5.11 8.70 43.50
N LYS A 252 -5.11 9.65 44.44
CA LYS A 252 -5.91 10.87 44.34
C LYS A 252 -5.47 11.71 43.14
N ASN A 253 -4.17 11.92 42.97
CA ASN A 253 -3.62 12.64 41.82
C ASN A 253 -3.87 11.91 40.50
N TYR A 254 -3.84 10.58 40.48
CA TYR A 254 -4.24 9.79 39.32
C TYR A 254 -5.70 10.06 38.91
N ASN A 255 -6.65 10.04 39.85
CA ASN A 255 -8.06 10.34 39.57
C ASN A 255 -8.25 11.78 39.07
N LEU A 256 -7.58 12.76 39.68
CA LEU A 256 -7.60 14.16 39.23
C LEU A 256 -7.04 14.31 37.82
N GLN A 257 -5.95 13.60 37.49
CA GLN A 257 -5.36 13.60 36.17
C GLN A 257 -6.30 12.97 35.13
N MET A 258 -6.95 11.84 35.44
CA MET A 258 -7.92 11.20 34.54
C MET A 258 -9.11 12.12 34.22
N SER A 259 -9.65 12.81 35.24
CA SER A 259 -10.70 13.83 35.03
C SER A 259 -10.19 15.03 34.22
N THR A 260 -8.94 15.45 34.46
CA THR A 260 -8.30 16.53 33.69
C THR A 260 -8.20 16.18 32.21
N GLU A 261 -7.70 15.00 31.89
CA GLU A 261 -7.54 14.53 30.52
C GLU A 261 -8.90 14.32 29.83
N THR A 262 -9.92 13.86 30.57
CA THR A 262 -11.29 13.75 30.05
C THR A 262 -11.81 15.13 29.60
N LEU A 263 -11.65 16.16 30.45
CA LEU A 263 -12.05 17.53 30.13
C LEU A 263 -11.22 18.13 28.98
N LYS A 264 -9.90 17.91 28.96
CA LYS A 264 -9.06 18.38 27.84
C LYS A 264 -9.41 17.69 26.54
N THR A 265 -9.75 16.40 26.56
CA THR A 265 -10.18 15.66 25.38
C THR A 265 -11.47 16.25 24.81
N LEU A 266 -12.44 16.60 25.67
CA LEU A 266 -13.67 17.28 25.23
C LEU A 266 -13.36 18.59 24.46
N LEU A 267 -12.47 19.41 25.00
CA LEU A 267 -12.05 20.65 24.35
C LEU A 267 -11.29 20.40 23.04
N ALA A 268 -10.40 19.42 23.02
CA ALA A 268 -9.63 19.03 21.83
C ALA A 268 -10.52 18.49 20.70
N LEU A 269 -11.61 17.80 21.04
CA LEU A 269 -12.64 17.35 20.10
C LEU A 269 -13.54 18.50 19.58
N GLY A 270 -13.28 19.74 20.01
CA GLY A 270 -14.04 20.92 19.60
C GLY A 270 -15.38 21.09 20.31
N CYS A 271 -15.62 20.36 21.41
CA CYS A 271 -16.86 20.52 22.17
C CYS A 271 -16.87 21.87 22.91
N ARG A 272 -18.00 22.55 22.84
CA ARG A 272 -18.23 23.76 23.63
C ARG A 272 -18.81 23.36 24.98
N VAL A 273 -17.99 23.48 26.03
CA VAL A 273 -18.39 23.17 27.41
C VAL A 273 -18.62 24.48 28.15
N VAL A 274 -19.88 24.76 28.51
CA VAL A 274 -20.26 26.02 29.18
C VAL A 274 -21.13 25.71 30.39
N GLN A 275 -20.89 26.40 31.50
CA GLN A 275 -21.76 26.32 32.66
C GLN A 275 -23.02 27.14 32.43
N VAL A 276 -24.18 26.48 32.31
CA VAL A 276 -25.48 27.12 32.02
C VAL A 276 -26.30 27.30 33.29
N ASN A 277 -26.13 26.42 34.29
CA ASN A 277 -26.81 26.52 35.58
C ASN A 277 -25.84 26.38 36.78
N PRO A 278 -25.30 27.51 37.31
CA PRO A 278 -24.37 27.47 38.43
C PRO A 278 -24.96 26.92 39.75
N ASN A 279 -26.29 26.96 39.91
CA ASN A 279 -26.98 26.53 41.13
C ASN A 279 -27.41 25.05 41.09
N ALA A 280 -27.13 24.33 39.99
CA ALA A 280 -27.54 22.94 39.81
C ALA A 280 -26.99 22.00 40.90
N GLU A 281 -25.80 22.29 41.46
CA GLU A 281 -25.18 21.50 42.54
C GLU A 281 -26.11 21.33 43.75
N ASN A 282 -26.91 22.35 44.09
CA ASN A 282 -27.83 22.30 45.24
C ASN A 282 -29.02 21.35 45.05
N SER A 283 -29.32 20.98 43.80
CA SER A 283 -30.42 20.09 43.44
C SER A 283 -29.99 18.63 43.27
N LEU A 284 -28.68 18.36 43.27
CA LEU A 284 -28.12 17.02 43.11
C LEU A 284 -28.38 16.16 44.35
N LYS A 285 -28.93 14.97 44.12
CA LYS A 285 -29.13 13.96 45.16
C LYS A 285 -28.07 12.89 45.05
N LYS A 286 -27.72 12.27 46.20
CA LYS A 286 -26.85 11.09 46.25
C LYS A 286 -27.69 9.82 46.33
N ILE A 287 -27.22 8.76 45.72
CA ILE A 287 -27.87 7.44 45.75
C ILE A 287 -27.86 6.91 47.20
N LYS A 288 -29.03 6.51 47.70
CA LYS A 288 -29.17 5.91 49.03
C LYS A 288 -28.89 4.40 48.98
N LEU A 289 -27.62 4.02 49.16
CA LEU A 289 -27.23 2.61 49.23
C LEU A 289 -27.66 1.95 50.55
N THR A 290 -27.88 0.64 50.56
CA THR A 290 -28.19 -0.17 51.75
C THR A 290 -26.96 -0.41 52.64
N LYS A 291 -27.14 -0.97 53.86
CA LYS A 291 -26.04 -1.18 54.82
C LYS A 291 -24.98 -2.20 54.36
N ASN A 292 -25.32 -3.08 53.43
CA ASN A 292 -24.39 -4.04 52.81
C ASN A 292 -23.25 -3.39 52.01
N TYR A 293 -23.37 -2.11 51.62
CA TYR A 293 -22.28 -1.36 50.98
C TYR A 293 -21.31 -0.71 51.98
N MET A 294 -21.53 -0.87 53.29
CA MET A 294 -20.64 -0.32 54.31
C MET A 294 -19.43 -1.22 54.51
N MET A 295 -18.25 -0.66 54.32
CA MET A 295 -16.97 -1.33 54.51
C MET A 295 -16.55 -1.31 55.99
N SER A 296 -15.58 -2.15 56.36
CA SER A 296 -15.07 -2.29 57.74
C SER A 296 -14.38 -1.02 58.28
N ASN A 297 -13.91 -0.13 57.39
CA ASN A 297 -13.35 1.17 57.71
C ASN A 297 -14.40 2.30 57.77
N GLY A 298 -15.69 1.98 57.66
CA GLY A 298 -16.79 2.94 57.67
C GLY A 298 -17.03 3.64 56.32
N TYR A 299 -16.25 3.33 55.27
CA TYR A 299 -16.50 3.85 53.93
C TYR A 299 -17.78 3.24 53.34
N LYS A 300 -18.63 4.08 52.77
CA LYS A 300 -19.83 3.68 52.04
C LYS A 300 -19.97 4.63 50.85
N PRO A 301 -19.84 4.13 49.60
CA PRO A 301 -19.94 5.00 48.44
C PRO A 301 -21.25 5.77 48.40
N SER A 302 -21.18 6.99 47.89
CA SER A 302 -22.28 7.93 47.82
C SER A 302 -22.30 8.69 46.47
N PRO A 303 -22.34 7.97 45.33
CA PRO A 303 -22.36 8.59 44.01
C PRO A 303 -23.64 9.41 43.80
N LEU A 304 -23.58 10.34 42.85
CA LEU A 304 -24.72 11.16 42.45
C LEU A 304 -25.80 10.31 41.76
N ASP A 305 -27.07 10.62 42.04
CA ASP A 305 -28.21 10.07 41.31
C ASP A 305 -28.47 10.94 40.08
N LEU A 306 -28.03 10.43 38.91
CA LEU A 306 -28.10 11.12 37.63
C LEU A 306 -29.03 10.39 36.65
N SER A 307 -29.88 9.49 37.16
CA SER A 307 -30.77 8.64 36.35
C SER A 307 -31.79 9.44 35.52
N ASP A 308 -32.20 10.62 36.03
CA ASP A 308 -33.10 11.54 35.36
C ASP A 308 -32.45 12.31 34.19
N ILE A 309 -31.11 12.31 34.09
CA ILE A 309 -30.37 13.01 33.04
C ILE A 309 -30.25 12.13 31.79
N LYS A 310 -31.02 12.49 30.77
CA LYS A 310 -30.96 11.87 29.43
C LYS A 310 -29.99 12.62 28.53
N LEU A 311 -29.07 11.89 27.93
CA LEU A 311 -28.14 12.45 26.95
C LEU A 311 -28.81 12.61 25.59
N THR A 312 -28.40 13.63 24.85
CA THR A 312 -28.82 13.82 23.45
C THR A 312 -28.10 12.82 22.54
N PRO A 313 -28.61 12.53 21.32
CA PRO A 313 -27.94 11.66 20.36
C PRO A 313 -26.49 12.11 20.05
N GLY A 314 -26.25 13.42 19.94
CA GLY A 314 -24.91 13.96 19.74
C GLY A 314 -23.97 13.72 20.93
N GLN A 315 -24.49 13.76 22.16
CA GLN A 315 -23.71 13.45 23.36
C GLN A 315 -23.40 11.95 23.50
N GLU A 316 -24.30 11.05 23.09
CA GLU A 316 -24.01 9.61 23.04
C GLU A 316 -22.91 9.29 22.00
N LEU A 317 -22.91 9.96 20.84
CA LEU A 317 -21.81 9.83 19.86
C LEU A 317 -20.48 10.34 20.44
N LEU A 318 -20.52 11.42 21.22
CA LEU A 318 -19.35 11.94 21.92
C LEU A 318 -18.82 10.95 22.97
N VAL A 319 -19.71 10.27 23.72
CA VAL A 319 -19.33 9.20 24.65
C VAL A 319 -18.56 8.09 23.93
N ASP A 320 -19.00 7.69 22.74
CA ASP A 320 -18.29 6.69 21.93
C ASP A 320 -16.87 7.15 21.54
N LYS A 321 -16.73 8.41 21.09
CA LYS A 321 -15.41 9.00 20.77
C LYS A 321 -14.48 9.08 21.99
N LEU A 322 -15.01 9.42 23.17
CA LEU A 322 -14.23 9.47 24.40
C LEU A 322 -13.81 8.07 24.86
N ALA A 323 -14.70 7.07 24.73
CA ALA A 323 -14.39 5.69 25.07
C ALA A 323 -13.31 5.10 24.15
N GLU A 324 -13.34 5.43 22.86
CA GLU A 324 -12.28 5.11 21.90
C GLU A 324 -10.95 5.78 22.29
N ASN A 325 -10.97 7.08 22.61
CA ASN A 325 -9.77 7.78 23.03
C ASN A 325 -9.15 7.19 24.31
N ALA A 326 -9.98 6.90 25.31
CA ALA A 326 -9.53 6.27 26.56
C ALA A 326 -8.86 4.91 26.30
N HIS A 327 -9.40 4.13 25.36
CA HIS A 327 -8.78 2.88 24.92
C HIS A 327 -7.44 3.10 24.22
N ASN A 328 -7.34 4.11 23.35
CA ASN A 328 -6.10 4.45 22.67
C ASN A 328 -5.01 4.90 23.66
N VAL A 329 -5.36 5.69 24.68
CA VAL A 329 -4.41 6.08 25.74
C VAL A 329 -3.90 4.84 26.49
N TRP A 330 -4.83 3.98 26.94
CA TRP A 330 -4.49 2.74 27.61
C TRP A 330 -3.58 1.85 26.76
N ALA A 331 -3.89 1.71 25.47
CA ALA A 331 -3.11 0.90 24.54
C ALA A 331 -1.71 1.47 24.33
N LYS A 332 -1.59 2.79 24.14
CA LYS A 332 -0.31 3.49 23.97
C LYS A 332 0.61 3.25 25.17
N ASP A 333 0.08 3.38 26.38
CA ASP A 333 0.84 3.15 27.61
C ASP A 333 1.28 1.69 27.79
N ARG A 334 0.40 0.74 27.44
CA ARG A 334 0.72 -0.69 27.48
C ARG A 334 1.79 -1.06 26.47
N ILE A 335 1.69 -0.58 25.24
CA ILE A 335 2.71 -0.80 24.21
C ILE A 335 4.06 -0.22 24.66
N LYS A 336 4.07 0.99 25.24
CA LYS A 336 5.28 1.61 25.81
C LYS A 336 5.92 0.77 26.93
N GLN A 337 5.12 0.01 27.69
CA GLN A 337 5.58 -0.93 28.72
C GLN A 337 6.04 -2.30 28.16
N GLY A 338 6.02 -2.46 26.83
CA GLY A 338 6.40 -3.68 26.12
C GLY A 338 5.29 -4.72 26.03
N TRP A 339 4.02 -4.33 26.21
CA TRP A 339 2.90 -5.25 25.97
C TRP A 339 2.59 -5.37 24.49
N THR A 340 2.29 -6.60 24.05
CA THR A 340 1.93 -6.90 22.66
C THR A 340 0.56 -7.57 22.57
N TYR A 341 -0.01 -7.60 21.37
CA TYR A 341 -1.25 -8.34 21.14
C TYR A 341 -1.06 -9.84 21.37
N GLY A 342 -2.08 -10.48 21.94
CA GLY A 342 -2.19 -11.93 21.96
C GLY A 342 -3.64 -12.36 22.17
N ILE A 343 -4.00 -13.51 21.62
CA ILE A 343 -5.37 -14.04 21.66
C ILE A 343 -5.86 -14.22 23.11
N GLN A 344 -4.94 -14.49 24.04
CA GLN A 344 -5.19 -14.63 25.46
C GLN A 344 -4.28 -13.69 26.25
N GLN A 345 -4.72 -13.36 27.46
CA GLN A 345 -3.91 -12.58 28.38
C GLN A 345 -2.79 -13.46 28.95
N ASP A 346 -1.54 -13.05 28.74
CA ASP A 346 -0.36 -13.70 29.29
C ASP A 346 0.51 -12.65 29.99
N LEU A 347 0.59 -12.73 31.32
CA LEU A 347 1.36 -11.79 32.13
C LEU A 347 2.87 -12.00 31.98
N LYS A 348 3.32 -13.24 31.72
CA LYS A 348 4.74 -13.59 31.64
C LYS A 348 5.34 -13.08 30.33
N SER A 349 4.63 -13.25 29.23
CA SER A 349 5.05 -12.74 27.90
C SER A 349 4.51 -11.34 27.59
N LYS A 350 3.84 -10.68 28.55
CA LYS A 350 3.20 -9.36 28.39
C LYS A 350 2.26 -9.28 27.17
N ARG A 351 1.31 -10.20 27.05
CA ARG A 351 0.32 -10.22 25.96
C ARG A 351 -1.08 -9.89 26.43
N ASN A 352 -1.83 -9.15 25.62
CA ASN A 352 -3.20 -8.75 25.95
C ASN A 352 -4.14 -8.75 24.72
N PRO A 353 -5.30 -9.42 24.78
CA PRO A 353 -6.26 -9.49 23.65
C PRO A 353 -6.95 -8.17 23.34
N ARG A 354 -6.91 -7.19 24.26
CA ARG A 354 -7.49 -5.88 24.06
C ARG A 354 -6.56 -4.92 23.32
N LEU A 355 -5.31 -5.29 23.03
CA LEU A 355 -4.38 -4.47 22.23
C LEU A 355 -4.72 -4.53 20.73
N VAL A 356 -5.94 -4.11 20.41
CA VAL A 356 -6.51 -4.00 19.06
C VAL A 356 -7.26 -2.66 18.96
N PRO A 357 -7.55 -2.17 17.75
CA PRO A 357 -8.36 -0.97 17.56
C PRO A 357 -9.71 -1.07 18.27
N TYR A 358 -10.22 0.06 18.78
CA TYR A 358 -11.46 0.09 19.58
C TYR A 358 -12.63 -0.60 18.88
N VAL A 359 -12.78 -0.43 17.56
CA VAL A 359 -13.83 -1.07 16.74
C VAL A 359 -13.82 -2.61 16.79
N LEU A 360 -12.63 -3.22 16.97
CA LEU A 360 -12.45 -4.67 17.02
C LEU A 360 -12.62 -5.26 18.43
N LEU A 361 -12.72 -4.42 19.47
CA LEU A 361 -13.03 -4.90 20.81
C LEU A 361 -14.39 -5.61 20.86
N ASP A 362 -14.50 -6.50 21.85
CA ASP A 362 -15.77 -7.13 22.19
C ASP A 362 -16.77 -6.12 22.77
N GLU A 363 -18.05 -6.33 22.51
CA GLU A 363 -19.11 -5.40 22.90
C GLU A 363 -19.25 -5.25 24.41
N ARG A 364 -18.83 -6.24 25.20
CA ARG A 364 -18.83 -6.14 26.66
C ARG A 364 -17.77 -5.15 27.15
N THR A 365 -16.55 -5.21 26.62
CA THR A 365 -15.48 -4.26 26.93
C THR A 365 -15.85 -2.85 26.47
N LYS A 366 -16.36 -2.71 25.23
CA LYS A 366 -16.83 -1.40 24.74
C LYS A 366 -17.94 -0.84 25.62
N LYS A 367 -18.94 -1.66 25.95
CA LYS A 367 -20.05 -1.24 26.83
C LYS A 367 -19.52 -0.74 28.17
N SER A 368 -18.60 -1.47 28.81
CA SER A 368 -18.00 -1.02 30.07
C SER A 368 -17.34 0.36 29.96
N ASN A 369 -16.56 0.60 28.89
CA ASN A 369 -15.92 1.89 28.66
C ASN A 369 -16.96 2.99 28.42
N ARG A 370 -17.95 2.73 27.56
CA ARG A 370 -19.05 3.67 27.26
C ARG A 370 -19.84 4.02 28.51
N ASP A 371 -20.16 3.04 29.35
CA ASP A 371 -20.92 3.25 30.58
C ASP A 371 -20.15 4.15 31.54
N SER A 372 -18.83 3.93 31.72
CA SER A 372 -17.99 4.83 32.53
C SER A 372 -17.93 6.27 32.00
N LEU A 373 -17.76 6.45 30.69
CA LEU A 373 -17.69 7.78 30.08
C LEU A 373 -19.06 8.47 30.02
N ARG A 374 -20.15 7.70 29.88
CA ARG A 374 -21.53 8.20 29.96
C ARG A 374 -21.80 8.82 31.32
N GLU A 375 -21.39 8.14 32.40
CA GLU A 375 -21.53 8.69 33.76
C GLU A 375 -20.69 9.95 33.95
N ALA A 376 -19.50 10.04 33.36
CA ALA A 376 -18.70 11.26 33.39
C ALA A 376 -19.42 12.44 32.71
N ILE A 377 -20.02 12.23 31.53
CA ILE A 377 -20.80 13.26 30.82
C ILE A 377 -22.06 13.65 31.60
N ARG A 378 -22.81 12.67 32.13
CA ARG A 378 -23.96 12.93 33.00
C ARG A 378 -23.57 13.73 34.23
N THR A 379 -22.41 13.44 34.82
CA THR A 379 -21.90 14.17 35.99
C THR A 379 -21.70 15.65 35.66
N LEU A 380 -21.05 15.95 34.53
CA LEU A 380 -20.86 17.33 34.08
C LEU A 380 -22.21 18.05 33.87
N ILE A 381 -23.16 17.39 33.21
CA ILE A 381 -24.52 17.94 32.99
C ILE A 381 -25.26 18.15 34.31
N GLY A 382 -25.13 17.22 35.26
CA GLY A 382 -25.71 17.32 36.59
C GLY A 382 -25.19 18.52 37.38
N TYR A 383 -23.90 18.85 37.24
CA TYR A 383 -23.32 20.08 37.80
C TYR A 383 -23.67 21.36 37.02
N GLY A 384 -24.57 21.26 36.02
CA GLY A 384 -25.11 22.40 35.28
C GLY A 384 -24.27 22.83 34.07
N TYR A 385 -23.36 21.97 33.58
CA TYR A 385 -22.59 22.22 32.37
C TYR A 385 -23.32 21.68 31.14
N ASN A 386 -23.50 22.52 30.13
CA ASN A 386 -23.93 22.07 28.82
C ASN A 386 -22.71 21.68 27.98
N ILE A 387 -22.81 20.56 27.27
CA ILE A 387 -21.79 20.06 26.35
C ILE A 387 -22.43 20.01 24.97
N GLU A 388 -22.03 20.94 24.12
CA GLU A 388 -22.42 20.99 22.72
C GLU A 388 -21.30 20.36 21.88
N PRO A 389 -21.55 19.17 21.27
CA PRO A 389 -20.67 18.63 20.24
C PRO A 389 -20.63 19.61 19.06
N SER A 390 -19.50 19.68 18.35
CA SER A 390 -19.45 20.45 17.10
C SER A 390 -20.37 19.81 16.05
N ASP A 391 -21.17 20.63 15.35
CA ASP A 391 -22.03 20.25 14.20
C ASP A 391 -21.25 19.80 12.97
N GLN A 392 -19.96 19.44 13.12
CA GLN A 392 -19.33 18.58 12.16
C GLN A 392 -20.00 17.21 12.30
N GLU A 393 -21.14 17.07 11.61
CA GLU A 393 -21.70 15.79 11.22
C GLU A 393 -20.57 14.84 10.86
N GLY A 394 -20.79 13.54 11.06
CA GLY A 394 -19.92 12.46 10.63
C GLY A 394 -19.70 12.38 9.11
N GLY A 395 -19.53 13.51 8.43
CA GLY A 395 -18.56 13.64 7.36
C GLY A 395 -17.23 13.11 7.87
N GLN A 396 -17.03 11.81 7.70
CA GLN A 396 -15.89 11.42 6.90
C GLN A 396 -15.85 12.45 5.78
N THR A 397 -14.95 13.43 5.86
CA THR A 397 -14.40 14.05 4.66
C THR A 397 -14.14 12.84 3.80
N VAL A 398 -15.00 12.59 2.81
CA VAL A 398 -14.83 11.45 1.92
C VAL A 398 -13.56 11.83 1.20
N GLU A 399 -12.43 11.42 1.77
CA GLU A 399 -11.12 11.66 1.22
C GLU A 399 -11.26 11.14 -0.18
N ARG A 400 -11.24 12.07 -1.14
CA ARG A 400 -11.41 11.75 -2.54
C ARG A 400 -10.42 10.63 -2.81
N ILE A 401 -10.93 9.45 -3.13
CA ILE A 401 -10.11 8.27 -3.33
C ILE A 401 -9.10 8.67 -4.39
N SER A 402 -7.84 8.74 -3.99
CA SER A 402 -6.79 9.18 -4.91
C SER A 402 -6.78 8.25 -6.12
N VAL A 403 -6.45 8.81 -7.29
CA VAL A 403 -6.43 8.08 -8.56
C VAL A 403 -5.47 6.89 -8.50
N ASP A 404 -4.54 6.85 -7.54
CA ASP A 404 -3.69 5.70 -7.21
C ASP A 404 -4.44 4.45 -6.68
N LYS A 405 -5.73 4.57 -6.33
CA LYS A 405 -6.57 3.51 -5.74
C LYS A 405 -7.72 3.03 -6.64
N VAL A 406 -7.99 3.68 -7.77
CA VAL A 406 -9.08 3.35 -8.72
C VAL A 406 -8.62 2.55 -9.94
N ARG A 407 -9.04 1.29 -10.11
CA ARG A 407 -8.64 0.50 -11.29
C ARG A 407 -9.51 0.84 -12.49
N PHE A 408 -8.90 1.13 -13.64
CA PHE A 408 -9.60 1.40 -14.90
C PHE A 408 -9.61 0.14 -15.76
N PHE A 409 -10.70 -0.08 -16.46
CA PHE A 409 -10.87 -1.13 -17.44
C PHE A 409 -11.42 -0.56 -18.72
N ARG A 410 -10.90 -1.01 -19.86
CA ARG A 410 -11.42 -0.65 -21.17
C ARG A 410 -11.36 -1.82 -22.13
N VAL A 411 -12.17 -1.75 -23.18
CA VAL A 411 -12.07 -2.65 -24.32
C VAL A 411 -10.83 -2.32 -25.18
N GLU A 412 -10.34 -3.29 -25.96
CA GLU A 412 -9.30 -3.12 -26.97
C GLU A 412 -9.57 -1.95 -27.94
N ARG A 413 -8.52 -1.20 -28.30
CA ARG A 413 -8.66 0.02 -29.12
C ARG A 413 -9.16 -0.27 -30.52
N THR A 414 -8.84 -1.44 -31.07
CA THR A 414 -9.25 -1.86 -32.42
C THR A 414 -10.74 -2.14 -32.53
N TYR A 415 -11.47 -2.21 -31.42
CA TYR A 415 -12.92 -2.41 -31.41
C TYR A 415 -13.70 -1.09 -31.29
N ALA A 416 -13.04 0.06 -31.52
CA ALA A 416 -13.69 1.36 -31.47
C ALA A 416 -14.82 1.47 -32.50
N VAL A 417 -16.03 1.76 -32.02
CA VAL A 417 -17.20 1.94 -32.89
C VAL A 417 -17.22 3.36 -33.43
N LYS A 418 -17.46 3.50 -34.73
CA LYS A 418 -17.46 4.80 -35.45
C LYS A 418 -18.82 5.18 -36.04
N THR A 419 -19.70 4.21 -36.23
CA THR A 419 -21.05 4.37 -36.82
C THR A 419 -22.01 3.42 -36.11
N GLY A 420 -23.32 3.60 -36.27
CA GLY A 420 -24.33 2.70 -35.70
C GLY A 420 -24.77 3.06 -34.28
N LYS A 421 -25.69 2.24 -33.75
CA LYS A 421 -26.24 2.32 -32.41
C LYS A 421 -25.75 1.13 -31.58
N TRP A 422 -25.09 1.39 -30.46
CA TRP A 422 -24.46 0.33 -29.66
C TRP A 422 -24.91 0.34 -28.21
N TYR A 423 -24.99 -0.86 -27.64
CA TYR A 423 -25.46 -1.13 -26.29
C TYR A 423 -24.55 -2.12 -25.54
N PHE A 424 -24.32 -1.86 -24.26
CA PHE A 424 -23.78 -2.85 -23.32
C PHE A 424 -24.36 -2.65 -21.91
N GLU A 425 -24.25 -3.67 -21.07
CA GLU A 425 -24.71 -3.62 -19.68
C GLU A 425 -23.52 -3.66 -18.71
N PHE A 426 -23.67 -2.95 -17.59
CA PHE A 426 -22.78 -3.03 -16.46
C PHE A 426 -23.56 -3.25 -15.17
N GLU A 427 -23.29 -4.36 -14.49
CA GLU A 427 -23.89 -4.69 -13.20
C GLU A 427 -22.97 -4.26 -12.05
N ALA A 428 -23.49 -3.43 -11.16
CA ALA A 428 -22.82 -3.00 -9.94
C ALA A 428 -22.97 -4.07 -8.85
N VAL A 429 -22.09 -5.08 -8.83
CA VAL A 429 -22.14 -6.15 -7.82
C VAL A 429 -22.00 -5.58 -6.40
N THR A 430 -21.21 -4.52 -6.23
CA THR A 430 -21.18 -3.68 -5.03
C THR A 430 -21.67 -2.27 -5.34
N GLY A 431 -22.30 -1.58 -4.38
CA GLY A 431 -22.90 -0.25 -4.59
C GLY A 431 -22.00 0.95 -4.34
N GLY A 432 -20.67 0.82 -4.42
CA GLY A 432 -19.73 1.90 -4.10
C GLY A 432 -19.20 2.67 -5.32
N ASP A 433 -18.09 3.38 -5.12
CA ASP A 433 -17.47 4.31 -6.08
C ASP A 433 -16.97 3.59 -7.35
N MET A 434 -17.78 3.66 -8.40
CA MET A 434 -17.45 3.15 -9.74
C MET A 434 -18.04 4.08 -10.80
N ARG A 435 -17.49 4.00 -12.01
CA ARG A 435 -17.98 4.75 -13.18
C ARG A 435 -18.03 3.86 -14.39
N VAL A 436 -18.98 4.09 -15.27
CA VAL A 436 -19.15 3.30 -16.50
C VAL A 436 -19.64 4.18 -17.65
N GLY A 437 -19.21 3.87 -18.87
CA GLY A 437 -19.71 4.53 -20.07
C GLY A 437 -18.80 4.29 -21.27
N TRP A 438 -18.60 5.35 -22.05
CA TRP A 438 -17.84 5.32 -23.29
C TRP A 438 -16.59 6.19 -23.18
N ALA A 439 -15.49 5.75 -23.80
CA ALA A 439 -14.27 6.54 -23.90
C ALA A 439 -13.69 6.49 -25.31
N ARG A 440 -12.93 7.53 -25.66
CA ARG A 440 -12.06 7.54 -26.82
C ARG A 440 -10.91 6.55 -26.61
N PRO A 441 -10.42 5.86 -27.65
CA PRO A 441 -9.29 4.93 -27.55
C PRO A 441 -8.03 5.54 -26.92
N ALA A 442 -7.83 6.86 -27.06
CA ALA A 442 -6.71 7.61 -26.51
C ALA A 442 -6.76 7.83 -24.98
N CYS A 443 -7.81 7.38 -24.28
CA CYS A 443 -7.95 7.57 -22.83
C CYS A 443 -6.69 7.07 -22.07
N LYS A 444 -6.23 7.89 -21.12
CA LYS A 444 -5.01 7.65 -20.37
C LYS A 444 -5.28 6.79 -19.11
N PRO A 445 -4.34 5.91 -18.71
CA PRO A 445 -4.53 5.01 -17.57
C PRO A 445 -4.30 5.68 -16.20
N ASP A 446 -3.79 6.91 -16.18
CA ASP A 446 -3.46 7.72 -15.01
C ASP A 446 -4.39 8.94 -14.82
N VAL A 447 -5.38 9.10 -15.69
CA VAL A 447 -6.39 10.16 -15.62
C VAL A 447 -7.74 9.58 -15.23
N GLU A 448 -8.40 10.24 -14.29
CA GLU A 448 -9.70 9.82 -13.78
C GLU A 448 -10.78 9.92 -14.87
N LEU A 449 -11.62 8.89 -15.02
CA LEU A 449 -12.63 8.89 -16.07
C LEU A 449 -13.63 10.05 -15.87
N GLY A 450 -13.77 10.86 -16.93
CA GLY A 450 -14.66 12.01 -17.00
C GLY A 450 -14.06 13.35 -16.56
N THR A 451 -12.78 13.40 -16.15
CA THR A 451 -12.09 14.67 -15.85
C THR A 451 -11.48 15.35 -17.07
N ASP A 452 -11.27 14.61 -18.15
CA ASP A 452 -10.78 15.11 -19.44
C ASP A 452 -11.83 14.94 -20.55
N ALA A 453 -11.46 15.29 -21.78
CA ALA A 453 -12.32 15.17 -22.96
C ALA A 453 -12.37 13.74 -23.56
N HIS A 454 -11.64 12.78 -22.98
CA HIS A 454 -11.52 11.44 -23.55
C HIS A 454 -12.58 10.47 -23.02
N ALA A 455 -13.28 10.77 -21.93
CA ALA A 455 -14.27 9.86 -21.34
C ALA A 455 -15.62 10.54 -21.09
N PHE A 456 -16.69 9.77 -21.27
CA PHE A 456 -18.09 10.13 -21.12
C PHE A 456 -18.75 9.06 -20.26
N VAL A 457 -18.80 9.29 -18.95
CA VAL A 457 -19.15 8.24 -17.98
C VAL A 457 -20.23 8.69 -17.01
N PHE A 458 -20.98 7.71 -16.52
CA PHE A 458 -21.91 7.83 -15.41
C PHE A 458 -21.24 7.32 -14.13
N ASP A 459 -21.22 8.16 -13.10
CA ASP A 459 -20.88 7.83 -11.71
C ASP A 459 -22.16 7.45 -10.98
N GLY A 460 -22.39 6.15 -10.83
CA GLY A 460 -23.60 5.66 -10.20
C GLY A 460 -23.56 5.70 -8.66
N TYR A 461 -22.39 5.90 -8.04
CA TYR A 461 -22.33 6.10 -6.59
C TYR A 461 -22.88 7.47 -6.21
N ARG A 462 -22.55 8.49 -7.01
CA ARG A 462 -22.98 9.87 -6.78
C ARG A 462 -24.20 10.28 -7.60
N GLY A 463 -24.59 9.52 -8.61
CA GLY A 463 -25.65 9.92 -9.55
C GLY A 463 -25.24 11.14 -10.40
N HIS A 464 -24.08 11.06 -11.05
CA HIS A 464 -23.55 12.16 -11.86
C HIS A 464 -23.10 11.67 -13.23
N CYS A 465 -23.24 12.52 -14.26
CA CYS A 465 -22.56 12.32 -15.53
C CYS A 465 -21.28 13.18 -15.57
N LEU A 466 -20.20 12.61 -16.09
CA LEU A 466 -18.86 13.18 -16.05
C LEU A 466 -18.26 13.24 -17.45
N HIS A 467 -17.93 14.45 -17.89
CA HIS A 467 -17.16 14.76 -19.09
C HIS A 467 -16.61 16.19 -18.95
N THR A 468 -15.30 16.35 -18.77
CA THR A 468 -14.66 17.66 -18.43
C THR A 468 -15.31 18.38 -17.24
N GLY A 469 -15.84 17.62 -16.27
CA GLY A 469 -16.63 18.13 -15.15
C GLY A 469 -17.86 17.28 -14.85
N GLY A 470 -18.43 17.41 -13.65
CA GLY A 470 -19.57 16.63 -13.19
C GLY A 470 -20.88 17.42 -13.21
N ARG A 471 -21.97 16.74 -13.61
CA ARG A 471 -23.34 17.27 -13.55
C ARG A 471 -24.24 16.23 -12.89
N LEU A 472 -25.15 16.68 -12.03
CA LEU A 472 -26.15 15.79 -11.41
C LEU A 472 -27.01 15.15 -12.51
N PHE A 473 -27.14 13.84 -12.47
CA PHE A 473 -27.80 13.07 -13.52
C PHE A 473 -28.38 11.76 -12.95
N GLY A 474 -29.69 11.57 -13.09
CA GLY A 474 -30.35 10.36 -12.59
C GLY A 474 -30.31 10.22 -11.07
N ARG A 475 -30.18 8.97 -10.61
CA ARG A 475 -30.15 8.57 -9.19
C ARG A 475 -28.96 7.67 -8.90
N CYS A 476 -28.61 7.52 -7.62
CA CYS A 476 -27.57 6.59 -7.19
C CYS A 476 -27.99 5.13 -7.42
N TRP A 477 -27.02 4.27 -7.73
CA TRP A 477 -27.21 2.82 -7.78
C TRP A 477 -27.06 2.16 -6.41
N HIS A 478 -27.47 0.90 -6.33
CA HIS A 478 -27.23 -0.01 -5.22
C HIS A 478 -26.58 -1.31 -5.74
N ALA A 479 -26.13 -2.15 -4.81
CA ALA A 479 -25.61 -3.47 -5.15
C ALA A 479 -26.69 -4.31 -5.89
N GLY A 480 -26.33 -4.83 -7.05
CA GLY A 480 -27.18 -5.62 -7.95
C GLY A 480 -27.82 -4.83 -9.10
N ASP A 481 -27.75 -3.50 -9.07
CA ASP A 481 -28.31 -2.66 -10.14
C ASP A 481 -27.52 -2.82 -11.45
N VAL A 482 -28.22 -2.67 -12.57
CA VAL A 482 -27.66 -2.76 -13.92
C VAL A 482 -27.81 -1.45 -14.66
N VAL A 483 -26.69 -0.91 -15.13
CA VAL A 483 -26.62 0.25 -16.01
C VAL A 483 -26.57 -0.21 -17.45
N GLY A 484 -27.54 0.19 -18.26
CA GLY A 484 -27.46 0.05 -19.72
C GLY A 484 -26.85 1.30 -20.35
N CYS A 485 -25.76 1.13 -21.09
CA CYS A 485 -25.03 2.23 -21.73
C CYS A 485 -25.28 2.23 -23.24
N MET A 486 -25.91 3.29 -23.74
CA MET A 486 -26.31 3.44 -25.15
C MET A 486 -25.52 4.57 -25.81
N ILE A 487 -25.05 4.34 -27.04
CA ILE A 487 -24.46 5.37 -27.89
C ILE A 487 -25.04 5.29 -29.30
N ASN A 488 -25.48 6.42 -29.81
CA ASN A 488 -25.93 6.59 -31.18
C ASN A 488 -24.94 7.49 -31.91
N MET A 489 -24.17 6.88 -32.82
CA MET A 489 -23.11 7.57 -33.54
C MET A 489 -23.65 8.50 -34.64
N GLN A 490 -24.86 8.23 -35.16
CA GLN A 490 -25.50 9.08 -36.15
C GLN A 490 -26.04 10.37 -35.51
N ASP A 491 -26.79 10.23 -34.42
CA ASP A 491 -27.41 11.36 -33.72
C ASP A 491 -26.44 12.04 -32.74
N LYS A 492 -25.21 11.50 -32.61
CA LYS A 492 -24.17 11.96 -31.69
C LYS A 492 -24.71 12.11 -30.28
N SER A 493 -25.42 11.09 -29.80
CA SER A 493 -26.07 11.11 -28.50
C SER A 493 -25.74 9.87 -27.66
N MET A 494 -25.68 10.06 -26.33
CA MET A 494 -25.51 8.98 -25.35
C MET A 494 -26.64 9.00 -24.33
N ILE A 495 -27.16 7.81 -24.03
CA ILE A 495 -28.26 7.59 -23.10
C ILE A 495 -27.83 6.54 -22.09
N PHE A 496 -28.25 6.70 -20.84
CA PHE A 496 -28.03 5.71 -19.78
C PHE A 496 -29.36 5.27 -19.20
N THR A 497 -29.47 3.97 -18.91
CA THR A 497 -30.60 3.39 -18.20
C THR A 497 -30.12 2.76 -16.90
N LEU A 498 -30.99 2.71 -15.89
CA LEU A 498 -30.74 2.01 -14.63
C LEU A 498 -31.91 1.05 -14.38
N ASN A 499 -31.63 -0.25 -14.43
CA ASN A 499 -32.63 -1.32 -14.34
C ASN A 499 -33.73 -1.18 -15.41
N GLY A 500 -33.35 -0.80 -16.63
CA GLY A 500 -34.28 -0.61 -17.76
C GLY A 500 -35.02 0.72 -17.77
N GLU A 501 -34.95 1.51 -16.69
CA GLU A 501 -35.52 2.86 -16.64
C GLU A 501 -34.53 3.88 -17.19
N ILE A 502 -34.97 4.75 -18.09
CA ILE A 502 -34.14 5.83 -18.66
C ILE A 502 -33.80 6.84 -17.56
N LEU A 503 -32.52 7.18 -17.43
CA LEU A 503 -32.07 8.25 -16.56
C LEU A 503 -32.24 9.60 -17.25
N ILE A 504 -32.81 10.56 -16.53
CA ILE A 504 -33.04 11.92 -17.02
C ILE A 504 -32.13 12.94 -16.34
N THR A 505 -31.81 13.98 -17.09
CA THR A 505 -31.14 15.18 -16.58
C THR A 505 -32.08 15.98 -15.67
N THR A 506 -31.52 16.92 -14.90
CA THR A 506 -32.32 17.89 -14.11
C THR A 506 -33.24 18.77 -14.94
N LYS A 507 -33.03 18.81 -16.27
CA LYS A 507 -33.88 19.52 -17.23
C LYS A 507 -34.94 18.62 -17.90
N GLY A 508 -35.06 17.35 -17.47
CA GLY A 508 -36.01 16.39 -18.01
C GLY A 508 -35.63 15.75 -19.35
N SER A 509 -34.42 16.00 -19.86
CA SER A 509 -33.90 15.34 -21.08
C SER A 509 -33.36 13.94 -20.78
N GLU A 510 -33.62 12.98 -21.67
CA GLU A 510 -33.03 11.63 -21.68
C GLU A 510 -31.59 11.58 -22.24
N LEU A 511 -31.21 12.59 -23.03
CA LEU A 511 -29.90 12.67 -23.65
C LEU A 511 -28.89 13.18 -22.63
N CYS A 512 -27.96 12.30 -22.23
CA CYS A 512 -26.93 12.61 -21.23
C CYS A 512 -25.76 13.40 -21.83
N PHE A 513 -25.30 13.00 -23.02
CA PHE A 513 -24.26 13.69 -23.78
C PHE A 513 -24.72 13.82 -25.24
N THR A 514 -24.47 14.98 -25.85
CA THR A 514 -24.82 15.29 -27.24
C THR A 514 -23.65 15.93 -27.97
N ASP A 515 -23.71 15.96 -29.30
CA ASP A 515 -22.83 16.75 -30.18
C ASP A 515 -21.33 16.41 -30.06
N PHE A 516 -21.00 15.16 -29.71
CA PHE A 516 -19.61 14.72 -29.64
C PHE A 516 -19.02 14.41 -31.02
N ASP A 517 -17.70 14.60 -31.14
CA ASP A 517 -16.93 14.17 -32.31
C ASP A 517 -16.84 12.63 -32.41
N THR A 518 -16.88 12.09 -33.63
CA THR A 518 -16.94 10.65 -33.94
C THR A 518 -15.70 10.10 -34.64
N GLU A 519 -14.72 10.92 -35.02
CA GLU A 519 -13.61 10.51 -35.89
C GLU A 519 -12.77 9.36 -35.31
N ASP A 520 -12.46 9.44 -34.02
CA ASP A 520 -11.65 8.45 -33.30
C ASP A 520 -12.45 7.20 -32.86
N GLY A 521 -13.78 7.30 -32.88
CA GLY A 521 -14.69 6.29 -32.34
C GLY A 521 -14.68 6.17 -30.81
N PHE A 522 -15.48 5.23 -30.31
CA PHE A 522 -15.69 5.00 -28.87
C PHE A 522 -15.55 3.53 -28.48
N ILE A 523 -15.11 3.29 -27.26
CA ILE A 523 -15.00 1.97 -26.64
C ILE A 523 -15.67 1.96 -25.26
N PRO A 524 -16.26 0.83 -24.83
CA PRO A 524 -16.74 0.66 -23.47
C PRO A 524 -15.60 0.78 -22.44
N VAL A 525 -15.88 1.47 -21.35
CA VAL A 525 -14.94 1.75 -20.26
C VAL A 525 -15.63 1.67 -18.90
N CYS A 526 -14.92 1.26 -17.86
CA CYS A 526 -15.34 1.44 -16.48
C CYS A 526 -14.17 1.71 -15.53
N SER A 527 -14.45 2.27 -14.37
CA SER A 527 -13.51 2.43 -13.26
C SER A 527 -14.09 1.84 -11.98
N LEU A 528 -13.27 1.11 -11.22
CA LEU A 528 -13.66 0.54 -9.93
C LEU A 528 -12.76 1.05 -8.81
N GLY A 529 -13.37 1.65 -7.79
CA GLY A 529 -12.70 2.13 -6.58
C GLY A 529 -12.20 1.02 -5.65
N LEU A 530 -11.96 1.37 -4.39
CA LEU A 530 -11.49 0.44 -3.37
C LEU A 530 -12.56 -0.62 -3.04
N ALA A 531 -12.15 -1.89 -3.08
CA ALA A 531 -12.99 -3.06 -2.77
C ALA A 531 -14.31 -3.13 -3.56
N GLN A 532 -14.39 -2.45 -4.71
CA GLN A 532 -15.58 -2.49 -5.55
C GLN A 532 -15.52 -3.64 -6.54
N VAL A 533 -16.69 -4.20 -6.86
CA VAL A 533 -16.87 -5.30 -7.80
C VAL A 533 -17.95 -4.90 -8.79
N GLY A 534 -17.65 -5.09 -10.07
CA GLY A 534 -18.55 -4.75 -11.16
C GLY A 534 -18.40 -5.74 -12.30
N ARG A 535 -19.45 -5.89 -13.10
CA ARG A 535 -19.50 -6.90 -14.15
C ARG A 535 -19.93 -6.23 -15.44
N MET A 536 -19.08 -6.35 -16.46
CA MET A 536 -19.33 -5.77 -17.77
C MET A 536 -19.80 -6.86 -18.73
N ASN A 537 -21.06 -6.77 -19.16
CA ASN A 537 -21.62 -7.62 -20.19
C ASN A 537 -21.63 -6.85 -21.51
N LEU A 538 -20.84 -7.32 -22.48
CA LEU A 538 -20.71 -6.70 -23.81
C LEU A 538 -21.67 -7.33 -24.84
N GLY A 539 -22.50 -8.28 -24.43
CA GLY A 539 -23.54 -8.86 -25.28
C GLY A 539 -23.03 -9.80 -26.35
N LYS A 540 -22.01 -10.62 -26.04
CA LYS A 540 -21.58 -11.73 -26.90
C LYS A 540 -22.72 -12.75 -27.07
N ASP A 541 -23.43 -13.01 -25.98
CA ASP A 541 -24.73 -13.68 -25.98
C ASP A 541 -25.78 -12.68 -25.50
N ALA A 542 -26.59 -12.17 -26.42
CA ALA A 542 -27.61 -11.17 -26.11
C ALA A 542 -28.66 -11.66 -25.10
N SER A 543 -28.85 -12.98 -24.95
CA SER A 543 -29.79 -13.54 -23.96
C SER A 543 -29.33 -13.36 -22.52
N THR A 544 -28.05 -13.03 -22.31
CA THR A 544 -27.48 -12.78 -20.98
C THR A 544 -27.73 -11.36 -20.47
N PHE A 545 -28.22 -10.46 -21.32
CA PHE A 545 -28.63 -9.13 -20.88
C PHE A 545 -29.91 -9.19 -20.05
N LYS A 546 -29.96 -8.37 -19.00
CA LYS A 546 -31.12 -8.33 -18.10
C LYS A 546 -32.21 -7.38 -18.59
N TYR A 547 -31.83 -6.27 -19.23
CA TYR A 547 -32.73 -5.16 -19.57
C TYR A 547 -32.73 -4.78 -21.06
N TYR A 548 -31.89 -5.40 -21.89
CA TYR A 548 -31.79 -5.11 -23.33
C TYR A 548 -33.13 -5.10 -24.09
N THR A 549 -34.04 -6.02 -23.80
CA THR A 549 -35.35 -6.09 -24.48
C THR A 549 -36.29 -4.93 -24.14
N MET A 550 -36.04 -4.23 -23.03
CA MET A 550 -36.87 -3.12 -22.57
C MET A 550 -36.47 -1.77 -23.16
N CYS A 551 -35.18 -1.55 -23.39
CA CYS A 551 -34.66 -0.26 -23.90
C CYS A 551 -33.88 -0.41 -25.21
N GLY A 552 -32.89 -1.31 -25.27
CA GLY A 552 -31.98 -1.39 -26.41
C GLY A 552 -32.62 -1.96 -27.69
N LEU A 553 -33.33 -3.09 -27.59
CA LEU A 553 -33.87 -3.80 -28.76
C LEU A 553 -34.96 -3.00 -29.48
N GLN A 554 -35.85 -2.36 -28.72
CA GLN A 554 -36.98 -1.61 -29.29
C GLN A 554 -36.52 -0.37 -30.07
N GLU A 555 -35.43 0.26 -29.65
CA GLU A 555 -34.87 1.46 -30.28
C GLU A 555 -33.81 1.16 -31.35
N GLY A 556 -33.55 -0.12 -31.61
CA GLY A 556 -32.62 -0.59 -32.66
C GLY A 556 -31.15 -0.48 -32.28
N PHE A 557 -30.80 -0.55 -30.99
CA PHE A 557 -29.40 -0.65 -30.55
C PHE A 557 -28.90 -2.09 -30.65
N GLU A 558 -27.69 -2.27 -31.14
CA GLU A 558 -27.04 -3.58 -31.24
C GLU A 558 -26.13 -3.86 -30.03
N PRO A 559 -26.08 -5.10 -29.52
CA PRO A 559 -25.09 -5.48 -28.52
C PRO A 559 -23.66 -5.31 -29.04
N PHE A 560 -22.78 -4.74 -28.22
CA PHE A 560 -21.40 -4.43 -28.62
C PHE A 560 -20.62 -5.62 -29.22
N ALA A 561 -20.81 -6.83 -28.70
CA ALA A 561 -20.05 -8.03 -29.08
C ALA A 561 -20.88 -9.10 -29.81
N VAL A 562 -22.09 -8.78 -30.32
CA VAL A 562 -23.03 -9.77 -30.89
C VAL A 562 -22.44 -10.62 -32.02
N ASN A 563 -21.60 -10.01 -32.85
CA ASN A 563 -20.99 -10.67 -34.02
C ASN A 563 -19.56 -11.19 -33.75
N MET A 564 -19.12 -11.20 -32.48
CA MET A 564 -17.78 -11.64 -32.13
C MET A 564 -17.72 -13.14 -31.82
N ASN A 565 -16.85 -13.85 -32.53
CA ASN A 565 -16.59 -15.29 -32.31
C ASN A 565 -15.54 -15.56 -31.22
N ARG A 566 -14.85 -14.53 -30.73
CA ARG A 566 -13.81 -14.60 -29.69
C ARG A 566 -14.24 -13.79 -28.48
N GLU A 567 -13.66 -14.12 -27.32
CA GLU A 567 -13.76 -13.29 -26.13
C GLU A 567 -13.23 -11.87 -26.39
N VAL A 568 -13.96 -10.87 -25.90
CA VAL A 568 -13.56 -9.47 -26.04
C VAL A 568 -12.28 -9.23 -25.24
N THR A 569 -11.23 -8.75 -25.91
CA THR A 569 -9.98 -8.39 -25.25
C THR A 569 -10.20 -7.14 -24.39
N MET A 570 -9.88 -7.26 -23.10
CA MET A 570 -9.95 -6.18 -22.12
C MET A 570 -8.55 -5.72 -21.72
N TRP A 571 -8.45 -4.46 -21.30
CA TRP A 571 -7.25 -3.85 -20.75
C TRP A 571 -7.56 -3.28 -19.38
N PHE A 572 -6.59 -3.30 -18.48
CA PHE A 572 -6.71 -2.69 -17.17
C PHE A 572 -5.52 -1.75 -16.88
N SER A 573 -5.72 -0.80 -15.97
CA SER A 573 -4.63 0.07 -15.52
C SER A 573 -3.71 -0.68 -14.54
N LYS A 574 -2.53 -1.06 -15.03
CA LYS A 574 -1.46 -1.71 -14.26
C LYS A 574 -0.69 -0.65 -13.49
N ARG A 575 -0.73 -0.77 -12.16
CA ARG A 575 -0.01 0.10 -11.22
C ARG A 575 1.33 -0.50 -10.88
N LEU A 576 2.25 -0.38 -11.80
CA LEU A 576 3.65 -0.71 -11.62
C LEU A 576 4.43 0.37 -12.35
N PRO A 577 5.06 1.32 -11.64
CA PRO A 577 5.79 2.40 -12.27
C PRO A 577 6.87 1.86 -13.20
N THR A 578 6.86 2.26 -14.47
CA THR A 578 7.79 1.75 -15.48
C THR A 578 8.34 2.93 -16.28
N PHE A 579 9.63 2.85 -16.62
CA PHE A 579 10.26 3.86 -17.46
C PHE A 579 9.78 3.74 -18.91
N VAL A 580 9.44 4.87 -19.51
CA VAL A 580 9.04 5.01 -20.92
C VAL A 580 9.79 6.17 -21.54
N ASN A 581 10.07 6.11 -22.84
CA ASN A 581 10.68 7.24 -23.55
C ASN A 581 9.82 8.50 -23.35
N VAL A 582 10.45 9.64 -23.06
CA VAL A 582 9.75 10.91 -22.88
C VAL A 582 9.01 11.26 -24.18
N PRO A 583 7.67 11.35 -24.18
CA PRO A 583 6.92 11.75 -25.37
C PRO A 583 7.31 13.16 -25.83
N LYS A 584 7.35 13.41 -27.14
CA LYS A 584 7.70 14.74 -27.69
C LYS A 584 6.73 15.83 -27.19
N ASP A 585 5.47 15.45 -27.05
CA ASP A 585 4.34 16.24 -26.57
C ASP A 585 4.12 16.16 -25.05
N HIS A 586 5.10 15.65 -24.28
CA HIS A 586 4.98 15.60 -22.82
C HIS A 586 4.69 17.00 -22.23
N ASN A 587 3.71 17.08 -21.31
CA ASN A 587 3.21 18.32 -20.73
C ASN A 587 4.31 19.19 -20.09
N HIS A 588 5.13 18.58 -19.24
CA HIS A 588 6.10 19.31 -18.40
C HIS A 588 7.57 19.14 -18.82
N ILE A 589 7.97 17.98 -19.33
CA ILE A 589 9.39 17.66 -19.60
C ILE A 589 9.71 17.77 -21.09
N ALA A 590 10.87 18.34 -21.41
CA ALA A 590 11.49 18.35 -22.73
C ALA A 590 12.89 17.76 -22.66
N VAL A 591 13.27 17.06 -23.73
CA VAL A 591 14.62 16.51 -23.91
C VAL A 591 15.19 17.09 -25.19
N THR A 592 16.37 17.69 -25.10
CA THR A 592 17.10 18.27 -26.23
C THR A 592 18.42 17.54 -26.39
N ARG A 593 18.66 16.98 -27.57
CA ARG A 593 19.96 16.44 -27.95
C ARG A 593 20.84 17.57 -28.46
N ILE A 594 22.07 17.64 -27.96
CA ILE A 594 23.06 18.62 -28.37
C ILE A 594 24.27 17.85 -28.89
N ASP A 595 24.68 18.16 -30.11
CA ASP A 595 25.81 17.53 -30.77
C ASP A 595 27.13 17.97 -30.14
N GLY A 596 28.13 17.11 -30.18
CA GLY A 596 29.46 17.40 -29.65
C GLY A 596 30.18 18.43 -30.51
N THR A 597 30.93 19.31 -29.86
CA THR A 597 31.86 20.25 -30.49
C THR A 597 33.30 19.88 -30.10
N ILE A 598 34.28 20.63 -30.61
CA ILE A 598 35.69 20.45 -30.21
C ILE A 598 35.87 20.69 -28.70
N ASP A 599 35.10 21.61 -28.13
CA ASP A 599 35.23 22.04 -26.73
C ASP A 599 34.24 21.35 -25.78
N SER A 600 33.23 20.65 -26.30
CA SER A 600 32.18 20.06 -25.47
C SER A 600 31.69 18.70 -26.01
N PRO A 601 31.52 17.69 -25.13
CA PRO A 601 31.03 16.39 -25.56
C PRO A 601 29.53 16.44 -25.91
N PRO A 602 29.04 15.50 -26.73
CA PRO A 602 27.62 15.43 -27.02
C PRO A 602 26.84 15.10 -25.73
N CYS A 603 25.62 15.64 -25.63
CA CYS A 603 24.85 15.57 -24.39
C CYS A 603 23.33 15.54 -24.62
N LEU A 604 22.61 15.12 -23.58
CA LEU A 604 21.15 15.11 -23.53
C LEU A 604 20.70 16.03 -22.41
N LYS A 605 20.15 17.20 -22.78
CA LYS A 605 19.65 18.22 -21.86
C LYS A 605 18.18 17.98 -21.53
N VAL A 606 17.84 18.05 -20.24
CA VAL A 606 16.46 17.92 -19.75
C VAL A 606 15.99 19.26 -19.17
N SER A 607 14.82 19.72 -19.62
CA SER A 607 14.22 20.99 -19.22
C SER A 607 12.74 20.84 -18.84
N HIS A 608 12.25 21.78 -18.03
CA HIS A 608 10.87 21.85 -17.57
C HIS A 608 10.11 22.97 -18.32
N LYS A 609 9.27 22.58 -19.28
CA LYS A 609 8.56 23.47 -20.23
C LYS A 609 7.65 24.48 -19.53
N THR A 610 6.94 24.07 -18.49
CA THR A 610 5.89 24.89 -17.86
C THR A 610 6.36 25.55 -16.56
N PHE A 611 7.67 25.55 -16.26
CA PHE A 611 8.18 26.07 -15.00
C PHE A 611 7.85 27.56 -14.85
N GLY A 612 7.30 27.95 -13.71
CA GLY A 612 6.89 29.34 -13.45
C GLY A 612 5.56 29.76 -14.09
N SER A 613 4.88 28.86 -14.83
CA SER A 613 3.51 29.09 -15.31
C SER A 613 2.45 28.57 -14.33
N GLN A 614 1.18 28.94 -14.53
CA GLN A 614 0.05 28.41 -13.74
C GLN A 614 -0.13 26.89 -13.88
N ASN A 615 0.37 26.30 -14.97
CA ASN A 615 0.31 24.86 -15.26
C ASN A 615 1.61 24.13 -14.88
N SER A 616 2.49 24.75 -14.07
CA SER A 616 3.67 24.05 -13.55
C SER A 616 3.26 23.04 -12.49
N ASN A 617 3.82 21.83 -12.53
CA ASN A 617 3.91 21.00 -11.34
C ASN A 617 5.32 21.13 -10.73
N ALA A 618 5.44 20.74 -9.46
CA ALA A 618 6.71 20.65 -8.75
C ALA A 618 7.00 19.19 -8.35
N ASP A 619 6.35 18.25 -9.04
CA ASP A 619 6.50 16.82 -8.80
C ASP A 619 7.92 16.38 -9.11
N MET A 620 8.36 15.34 -8.41
CA MET A 620 9.68 14.79 -8.64
C MET A 620 9.74 14.09 -9.99
N VAL A 621 10.76 14.41 -10.79
CA VAL A 621 10.99 13.87 -12.12
C VAL A 621 12.05 12.77 -12.00
N PHE A 622 11.73 11.58 -12.50
CA PHE A 622 12.64 10.43 -12.49
C PHE A 622 13.07 10.17 -13.93
N CYS A 623 14.33 10.47 -14.24
CA CYS A 623 14.88 10.24 -15.57
C CYS A 623 15.91 9.11 -15.54
N ARG A 624 15.95 8.30 -16.61
CA ARG A 624 17.07 7.39 -16.88
C ARG A 624 17.43 7.40 -18.37
N LEU A 625 18.61 6.92 -18.72
CA LEU A 625 18.95 6.63 -20.10
C LEU A 625 18.34 5.29 -20.55
N SER A 626 18.01 5.15 -21.83
CA SER A 626 17.33 3.96 -22.40
C SER A 626 18.22 2.72 -22.52
N MET A 627 19.54 2.84 -22.36
CA MET A 627 20.49 1.76 -22.56
C MET A 627 21.22 1.40 -21.25
N PRO A 628 21.31 0.11 -20.90
CA PRO A 628 22.02 -0.31 -19.71
C PRO A 628 23.53 -0.47 -19.95
N ILE A 629 24.26 -0.57 -18.85
CA ILE A 629 25.59 -1.17 -18.77
C ILE A 629 25.46 -2.48 -18.00
N GLU A 630 26.07 -3.55 -18.49
CA GLU A 630 26.00 -4.89 -17.89
C GLU A 630 27.35 -5.28 -17.29
N PHE A 631 27.34 -5.71 -16.03
CA PHE A 631 28.52 -6.24 -15.37
C PHE A 631 28.92 -7.61 -15.93
N HIS A 632 30.21 -7.93 -15.83
CA HIS A 632 30.70 -9.25 -16.21
C HIS A 632 30.03 -10.34 -15.37
N SER A 633 29.96 -11.54 -15.93
CA SER A 633 29.31 -12.68 -15.28
C SER A 633 30.07 -13.22 -14.07
N VAL A 634 31.37 -12.95 -14.01
CA VAL A 634 32.26 -13.29 -12.91
C VAL A 634 33.24 -12.13 -12.71
N PHE A 635 33.38 -11.67 -11.48
CA PHE A 635 34.40 -10.68 -11.12
C PHE A 635 35.76 -11.34 -10.95
N LYS A 636 36.82 -10.66 -11.40
CA LYS A 636 38.20 -11.15 -11.24
C LYS A 636 38.64 -10.92 -9.79
N SER A 637 39.11 -11.96 -9.10
CA SER A 637 39.52 -11.89 -7.68
C SER A 637 40.96 -11.40 -7.46
N SER A 638 41.73 -11.05 -8.50
CA SER A 638 43.08 -10.47 -8.40
C SER A 638 43.51 -9.82 -9.73
N PRO A 639 44.29 -8.73 -9.74
CA PRO A 639 44.91 -8.22 -10.96
C PRO A 639 46.07 -9.15 -11.34
N ILE A 640 45.92 -9.93 -12.41
CA ILE A 640 47.06 -10.58 -13.05
C ILE A 640 47.72 -9.50 -13.91
N ALA A 641 48.87 -9.01 -13.47
CA ALA A 641 49.72 -8.14 -14.28
C ALA A 641 50.24 -8.95 -15.47
N ASP A 642 49.64 -8.76 -16.64
CA ASP A 642 50.15 -9.35 -17.87
C ASP A 642 51.38 -8.56 -18.34
N VAL A 643 52.45 -9.29 -18.68
CA VAL A 643 53.81 -8.75 -18.90
C VAL A 643 53.94 -7.94 -20.20
N ASN A 644 52.85 -7.77 -20.95
CA ASN A 644 52.83 -7.11 -22.26
C ASN A 644 52.01 -5.80 -22.24
N GLY A 645 52.47 -4.80 -21.48
CA GLY A 645 52.54 -3.39 -21.91
C GLY A 645 51.33 -2.65 -22.53
N ILE A 646 50.10 -3.16 -22.44
CA ILE A 646 48.86 -2.42 -22.76
C ILE A 646 47.89 -2.67 -21.60
N HIS A 647 47.56 -1.64 -20.82
CA HIS A 647 46.67 -1.75 -19.67
C HIS A 647 45.24 -2.13 -20.09
N GLU A 648 44.89 -3.43 -20.04
CA GLU A 648 43.49 -3.91 -20.13
C GLU A 648 42.58 -3.31 -19.04
N GLU A 649 43.16 -2.83 -17.93
CA GLU A 649 42.44 -2.28 -16.77
C GLU A 649 41.61 -1.02 -17.07
N ASP A 650 42.00 -0.23 -18.08
CA ASP A 650 41.33 1.02 -18.42
C ASP A 650 40.11 0.85 -19.35
N VAL A 651 39.91 -0.34 -19.93
CA VAL A 651 38.80 -0.65 -20.86
C VAL A 651 37.53 -1.05 -20.10
N LEU A 652 37.66 -1.46 -18.84
CA LEU A 652 36.57 -2.00 -18.00
C LEU A 652 35.90 -0.94 -17.12
N LYS A 653 36.35 0.33 -17.20
CA LYS A 653 35.80 1.45 -16.43
C LYS A 653 34.91 2.34 -17.29
N TYR A 654 33.71 2.63 -16.79
CA TYR A 654 32.74 3.50 -17.46
C TYR A 654 32.48 4.74 -16.64
N TYR A 655 32.57 5.89 -17.30
CA TYR A 655 32.31 7.18 -16.70
C TYR A 655 31.22 7.92 -17.46
N HIS A 656 30.24 8.43 -16.74
CA HIS A 656 29.36 9.49 -17.23
C HIS A 656 29.30 10.62 -16.20
N SER A 657 29.03 11.83 -16.64
CA SER A 657 28.77 12.95 -15.73
C SER A 657 27.41 13.57 -15.98
N VAL A 658 26.87 14.17 -14.94
CA VAL A 658 25.63 14.92 -14.96
C VAL A 658 25.94 16.33 -14.53
N ARG A 659 25.64 17.30 -15.41
CA ARG A 659 25.72 18.72 -15.10
C ARG A 659 24.35 19.19 -14.63
N VAL A 660 24.25 19.62 -13.38
CA VAL A 660 23.09 20.30 -12.81
C VAL A 660 23.26 21.80 -13.03
N PHE A 661 22.29 22.43 -13.69
CA PHE A 661 22.41 23.85 -14.08
C PHE A 661 22.25 24.80 -12.88
N ALA A 662 22.94 25.93 -12.94
CA ALA A 662 22.75 27.05 -12.02
C ALA A 662 21.26 27.44 -11.93
N GLY A 663 20.74 27.49 -10.71
CA GLY A 663 19.32 27.73 -10.40
C GLY A 663 18.51 26.46 -10.10
N GLN A 664 18.97 25.27 -10.53
CA GLN A 664 18.45 24.01 -10.02
C GLN A 664 19.10 23.72 -8.66
N ASP A 665 18.29 23.56 -7.62
CA ASP A 665 18.76 23.32 -6.25
C ASP A 665 19.36 21.90 -6.14
N PRO A 666 20.67 21.76 -5.83
CA PRO A 666 21.30 20.46 -5.66
C PRO A 666 20.67 19.60 -4.56
N ALA A 667 20.06 20.20 -3.54
CA ALA A 667 19.38 19.45 -2.48
C ALA A 667 18.16 18.67 -3.00
N GLY A 668 17.61 19.08 -4.14
CA GLY A 668 16.52 18.38 -4.84
C GLY A 668 16.99 17.34 -5.86
N VAL A 669 18.29 17.08 -6.00
CA VAL A 669 18.86 16.25 -7.07
C VAL A 669 19.54 15.01 -6.51
N TRP A 670 19.31 13.86 -7.17
CA TRP A 670 19.96 12.59 -6.94
C TRP A 670 20.51 12.07 -8.26
N VAL A 671 21.77 11.65 -8.28
CA VAL A 671 22.45 11.17 -9.50
C VAL A 671 23.04 9.80 -9.23
N GLY A 672 22.95 8.89 -10.20
CA GLY A 672 23.63 7.61 -10.15
C GLY A 672 23.01 6.58 -11.08
N TRP A 673 22.66 5.41 -10.54
CA TRP A 673 22.26 4.25 -11.31
C TRP A 673 21.04 3.55 -10.73
N VAL A 674 20.23 2.95 -11.61
CA VAL A 674 19.11 2.08 -11.23
C VAL A 674 19.14 0.75 -11.97
N THR A 675 18.62 -0.29 -11.33
CA THR A 675 18.37 -1.59 -11.99
C THR A 675 17.15 -1.50 -12.91
N PRO A 676 16.96 -2.44 -13.86
CA PRO A 676 15.70 -2.55 -14.60
C PRO A 676 14.49 -2.70 -13.67
N ASP A 677 14.64 -3.41 -12.54
CA ASP A 677 13.57 -3.71 -11.57
C ASP A 677 13.19 -2.52 -10.65
N TYR A 678 13.55 -1.29 -11.02
CA TYR A 678 13.22 -0.10 -10.24
C TYR A 678 11.79 0.38 -10.55
N HIS A 679 10.87 0.13 -9.62
CA HIS A 679 9.44 0.52 -9.74
C HIS A 679 8.97 1.46 -8.63
N TYR A 680 9.89 2.06 -7.87
CA TYR A 680 9.52 2.96 -6.78
C TYR A 680 9.32 4.39 -7.30
N TYR A 681 8.13 4.93 -7.08
CA TYR A 681 7.77 6.30 -7.44
C TYR A 681 7.25 7.05 -6.20
N SER A 682 7.78 8.26 -5.97
CA SER A 682 7.36 9.13 -4.87
C SER A 682 7.74 10.58 -5.17
N ASN A 683 6.85 11.52 -4.87
CA ASN A 683 7.15 12.95 -4.93
C ASN A 683 8.19 13.41 -3.89
N ASN A 684 8.45 12.57 -2.88
CA ASN A 684 9.44 12.78 -1.84
C ASN A 684 10.40 11.59 -1.81
N PHE A 685 11.26 11.48 -2.83
CA PHE A 685 12.29 10.46 -2.87
C PHE A 685 13.27 10.63 -1.70
N ASN A 686 13.64 9.51 -1.12
CA ASN A 686 14.65 9.41 -0.08
C ASN A 686 15.33 8.06 -0.29
N LEU A 687 16.66 8.05 -0.39
CA LEU A 687 17.43 6.85 -0.66
C LEU A 687 17.23 5.75 0.41
N GLY A 688 17.02 6.13 1.68
CA GLY A 688 16.74 5.19 2.77
C GLY A 688 15.37 4.51 2.67
N LYS A 689 14.46 5.00 1.83
CA LYS A 689 13.20 4.31 1.50
C LYS A 689 13.35 3.35 0.31
N ASN A 690 14.48 3.37 -0.39
CA ASN A 690 14.72 2.46 -1.48
C ASN A 690 14.88 1.03 -0.96
N ARG A 691 14.47 0.05 -1.77
CA ARG A 691 14.51 -1.35 -1.35
C ARG A 691 15.94 -1.87 -1.35
N THR A 692 16.32 -2.43 -0.22
CA THR A 692 17.58 -3.15 -0.04
C THR A 692 17.32 -4.46 0.67
N VAL A 693 18.18 -5.46 0.44
CA VAL A 693 18.22 -6.69 1.23
C VAL A 693 19.65 -7.20 1.27
N THR A 694 20.09 -7.71 2.41
CA THR A 694 21.33 -8.47 2.51
C THR A 694 21.00 -9.97 2.47
N VAL A 695 21.68 -10.71 1.61
CA VAL A 695 21.63 -12.18 1.59
C VAL A 695 22.89 -12.69 2.28
N THR A 696 22.70 -13.39 3.39
CA THR A 696 23.80 -13.94 4.19
C THR A 696 23.78 -15.45 4.06
N LEU A 697 24.90 -16.05 3.65
CA LEU A 697 25.06 -17.48 3.42
C LEU A 697 26.04 -18.09 4.43
N GLY A 698 25.61 -19.21 5.02
CA GLY A 698 26.40 -20.00 5.96
C GLY A 698 27.06 -21.19 5.26
N ASP A 699 28.21 -21.62 5.79
CA ASP A 699 28.78 -22.94 5.49
C ASP A 699 27.94 -24.06 6.15
N GLU A 700 28.28 -25.32 5.93
CA GLU A 700 27.58 -26.48 6.53
C GLU A 700 27.60 -26.47 8.07
N ARG A 701 28.50 -25.69 8.69
CA ARG A 701 28.62 -25.52 10.14
C ARG A 701 27.86 -24.28 10.64
N GLY A 702 27.17 -23.56 9.76
CA GLY A 702 26.43 -22.34 10.05
C GLY A 702 27.28 -21.10 10.27
N ARG A 703 28.56 -21.12 9.86
CA ARG A 703 29.42 -19.93 9.90
C ARG A 703 29.20 -19.12 8.63
N VAL A 704 29.02 -17.82 8.78
CA VAL A 704 28.88 -16.90 7.64
C VAL A 704 30.16 -16.95 6.81
N HIS A 705 30.03 -17.23 5.52
CA HIS A 705 31.15 -17.21 4.57
C HIS A 705 30.92 -16.18 3.45
N GLU A 706 29.67 -15.84 3.14
CA GLU A 706 29.33 -14.83 2.13
C GLU A 706 28.17 -13.96 2.65
N SER A 707 28.24 -12.66 2.37
CA SER A 707 27.19 -11.69 2.68
C SER A 707 27.12 -10.67 1.55
N VAL A 708 25.98 -10.58 0.87
CA VAL A 708 25.79 -9.76 -0.33
C VAL A 708 24.63 -8.81 -0.16
N LYS A 709 24.87 -7.51 -0.34
CA LYS A 709 23.82 -6.49 -0.29
C LYS A 709 23.27 -6.20 -1.69
N ARG A 710 21.94 -6.26 -1.81
CA ARG A 710 21.17 -5.93 -3.02
C ARG A 710 20.45 -4.61 -2.87
N SER A 711 20.35 -3.86 -3.96
CA SER A 711 19.58 -2.62 -4.06
C SER A 711 19.12 -2.42 -5.50
N ASN A 712 17.98 -1.76 -5.70
CA ASN A 712 17.54 -1.36 -7.04
C ASN A 712 17.99 0.06 -7.44
N CYS A 713 18.67 0.76 -6.53
CA CYS A 713 19.10 2.15 -6.73
C CYS A 713 20.46 2.40 -6.03
N TYR A 714 21.36 3.06 -6.76
CA TYR A 714 22.73 3.34 -6.37
C TYR A 714 23.04 4.80 -6.72
N MET A 715 22.69 5.72 -5.81
CA MET A 715 22.74 7.16 -6.07
C MET A 715 23.46 7.94 -4.98
N VAL A 716 23.91 9.14 -5.34
CA VAL A 716 24.46 10.17 -4.46
C VAL A 716 23.47 11.34 -4.38
N TRP A 717 23.40 11.97 -3.21
CA TRP A 717 22.62 13.18 -3.00
C TRP A 717 23.43 14.42 -3.41
N GLY A 718 22.89 15.26 -4.29
CA GLY A 718 23.55 16.49 -4.73
C GLY A 718 23.77 17.49 -3.58
N GLY A 719 22.97 17.42 -2.51
CA GLY A 719 23.12 18.27 -1.33
C GLY A 719 24.41 18.04 -0.54
N ASP A 720 25.06 16.87 -0.68
CA ASP A 720 26.36 16.63 -0.04
C ASP A 720 27.44 17.60 -0.55
N ALA A 721 27.32 18.07 -1.79
CA ALA A 721 28.17 19.11 -2.35
C ALA A 721 28.05 20.45 -1.60
N THR A 722 26.88 20.73 -1.03
CA THR A 722 26.57 21.96 -0.31
C THR A 722 26.85 21.85 1.18
N SER A 723 26.99 20.65 1.75
CA SER A 723 27.21 20.48 3.21
C SER A 723 28.62 20.90 3.66
N ALA A 724 29.58 20.97 2.73
CA ALA A 724 30.93 21.48 2.98
C ALA A 724 31.03 23.02 2.97
N ALA A 725 29.96 23.75 2.60
CA ALA A 725 29.91 25.21 2.60
C ALA A 725 28.60 25.66 3.26
N HIS A 726 28.66 26.48 4.31
CA HIS A 726 27.48 26.88 5.10
C HIS A 726 26.20 27.17 4.28
N ALA A 727 25.09 26.72 4.85
CA ALA A 727 23.74 26.63 4.29
C ALA A 727 23.21 27.84 3.49
N SER A 728 22.28 27.53 2.58
CA SER A 728 21.12 28.35 2.17
C SER A 728 21.29 29.45 1.11
N SER A 729 22.06 29.21 0.05
CA SER A 729 21.90 30.00 -1.18
C SER A 729 21.93 29.13 -2.44
N ARG A 730 21.04 29.42 -3.39
CA ARG A 730 21.10 28.90 -4.76
C ARG A 730 22.52 29.14 -5.29
N SER A 731 23.27 28.09 -5.60
CA SER A 731 24.58 28.27 -6.22
C SER A 731 24.40 28.90 -7.61
N ASN A 732 25.10 30.00 -7.87
CA ASN A 732 25.17 30.61 -9.20
C ASN A 732 26.13 29.85 -10.15
N VAL A 733 26.53 28.64 -9.78
CA VAL A 733 27.50 27.82 -10.50
C VAL A 733 26.86 26.45 -10.73
N ASP A 734 27.08 25.92 -11.93
CA ASP A 734 26.71 24.56 -12.29
C ASP A 734 27.43 23.55 -11.38
N LEU A 735 26.76 22.45 -11.07
CA LEU A 735 27.32 21.35 -10.30
C LEU A 735 27.54 20.15 -11.21
N GLU A 736 28.75 19.63 -11.28
CA GLU A 736 29.08 18.42 -12.01
C GLU A 736 29.16 17.22 -11.05
N ILE A 737 28.37 16.19 -11.31
CA ILE A 737 28.44 14.91 -10.59
C ILE A 737 28.89 13.83 -11.56
N GLY A 738 30.09 13.30 -11.35
CA GLY A 738 30.64 12.17 -12.09
C GLY A 738 30.27 10.84 -11.46
N CYS A 739 29.98 9.84 -12.29
CA CYS A 739 29.66 8.48 -11.89
C CYS A 739 30.61 7.51 -12.60
N LEU A 740 31.34 6.72 -11.83
CA LEU A 740 32.29 5.73 -12.32
C LEU A 740 31.81 4.32 -11.96
N ILE A 741 31.85 3.40 -12.92
CA ILE A 741 31.64 1.96 -12.71
C ILE A 741 32.89 1.21 -13.15
N ASP A 742 33.33 0.25 -12.34
CA ASP A 742 34.30 -0.78 -12.71
C ASP A 742 33.59 -2.12 -12.95
N LEU A 743 33.56 -2.57 -14.21
CA LEU A 743 32.89 -3.82 -14.60
C LEU A 743 33.60 -5.08 -14.10
N ALA A 744 34.90 -4.98 -13.79
CA ALA A 744 35.69 -6.12 -13.37
C ALA A 744 35.49 -6.45 -11.90
N THR A 745 35.28 -5.41 -11.08
CA THR A 745 35.18 -5.51 -9.62
C THR A 745 33.77 -5.33 -9.10
N GLY A 746 32.85 -4.75 -9.89
CA GLY A 746 31.49 -4.45 -9.43
C GLY A 746 31.37 -3.15 -8.64
N LEU A 747 32.44 -2.36 -8.56
CA LEU A 747 32.48 -1.14 -7.75
C LEU A 747 31.88 0.06 -8.50
N VAL A 748 31.00 0.79 -7.82
CA VAL A 748 30.43 2.06 -8.30
C VAL A 748 30.87 3.18 -7.37
N THR A 749 31.51 4.21 -7.92
CA THR A 749 31.99 5.38 -7.17
C THR A 749 31.53 6.68 -7.82
N PHE A 750 31.62 7.78 -7.07
CA PHE A 750 31.13 9.08 -7.50
C PHE A 750 32.16 10.17 -7.27
N THR A 751 32.08 11.22 -8.09
CA THR A 751 32.85 12.44 -7.93
C THR A 751 31.93 13.65 -7.98
N ILE A 752 32.26 14.69 -7.25
CA ILE A 752 31.58 15.99 -7.27
C ILE A 752 32.61 17.05 -7.67
N ASN A 753 32.38 17.73 -8.79
CA ASN A 753 33.31 18.70 -9.40
C ASN A 753 34.75 18.14 -9.50
N GLY A 754 34.87 16.88 -9.93
CA GLY A 754 36.14 16.17 -10.07
C GLY A 754 36.76 15.61 -8.79
N LYS A 755 36.18 15.87 -7.60
CA LYS A 755 36.65 15.31 -6.32
C LYS A 755 35.87 14.04 -5.94
N GLU A 756 36.57 12.97 -5.62
CA GLU A 756 35.96 11.72 -5.16
C GLU A 756 35.25 11.90 -3.81
N ILE A 757 34.10 11.26 -3.66
CA ILE A 757 33.34 11.24 -2.40
C ILE A 757 33.40 9.85 -1.77
N SER A 758 33.15 9.76 -0.47
CA SER A 758 33.24 8.50 0.29
C SER A 758 32.17 7.48 -0.06
N THR A 759 31.05 7.92 -0.65
CA THR A 759 29.95 7.04 -1.04
C THR A 759 30.36 6.13 -2.19
N SER A 760 30.29 4.82 -1.96
CA SER A 760 30.52 3.79 -2.98
C SER A 760 29.55 2.63 -2.80
N TYR A 761 29.33 1.86 -3.87
CA TYR A 761 28.46 0.70 -3.86
C TYR A 761 29.14 -0.51 -4.49
N GLN A 762 28.93 -1.68 -3.88
CA GLN A 762 29.30 -2.97 -4.44
C GLN A 762 28.06 -3.60 -5.11
N VAL A 763 28.17 -3.92 -6.39
CA VAL A 763 27.09 -4.51 -7.20
C VAL A 763 27.42 -5.98 -7.49
N GLU A 764 26.40 -6.82 -7.67
CA GLU A 764 26.58 -8.23 -8.03
C GLU A 764 26.94 -8.42 -9.52
N PRO A 765 27.65 -9.51 -9.88
CA PRO A 765 27.87 -9.90 -11.28
C PRO A 765 26.56 -10.06 -12.06
N ASN A 766 26.61 -9.98 -13.40
CA ASN A 766 25.44 -10.05 -14.29
C ASN A 766 24.33 -9.00 -14.04
N THR A 767 24.62 -7.95 -13.27
CA THR A 767 23.64 -6.88 -13.04
C THR A 767 23.63 -5.90 -14.22
N LYS A 768 22.45 -5.44 -14.62
CA LYS A 768 22.29 -4.33 -15.56
C LYS A 768 21.97 -3.04 -14.80
N LEU A 769 22.69 -1.98 -15.10
CA LEU A 769 22.48 -0.65 -14.52
C LEU A 769 22.22 0.40 -15.61
N PHE A 770 21.25 1.27 -15.34
CA PHE A 770 20.90 2.40 -16.18
C PHE A 770 21.33 3.71 -15.49
N PRO A 771 22.05 4.60 -16.18
CA PRO A 771 22.32 5.96 -15.70
C PRO A 771 21.00 6.68 -15.41
N ALA A 772 20.85 7.25 -14.22
CA ALA A 772 19.61 7.85 -13.76
C ALA A 772 19.83 9.11 -12.93
N VAL A 773 18.88 10.04 -13.07
CA VAL A 773 18.84 11.31 -12.34
C VAL A 773 17.42 11.52 -11.85
N PHE A 774 17.25 11.68 -10.53
CA PHE A 774 15.98 12.05 -9.94
C PHE A 774 16.06 13.49 -9.45
N VAL A 775 15.15 14.35 -9.89
CA VAL A 775 15.21 15.78 -9.63
C VAL A 775 13.84 16.34 -9.25
N ARG A 776 13.81 17.17 -8.21
CA ARG A 776 12.67 18.05 -7.95
C ARG A 776 12.88 19.37 -8.70
N PRO A 777 12.03 19.74 -9.67
CA PRO A 777 12.20 20.97 -10.45
C PRO A 777 12.23 22.22 -9.57
N THR A 778 13.30 23.02 -9.67
CA THR A 778 13.37 24.36 -9.05
C THR A 778 13.79 25.45 -10.04
N SER A 779 13.97 25.08 -11.30
CA SER A 779 14.27 25.97 -12.43
C SER A 779 13.73 25.38 -13.74
N ALA A 780 13.77 26.15 -14.83
CA ALA A 780 13.40 25.66 -16.16
C ALA A 780 14.46 24.72 -16.78
N ASN A 781 15.74 24.90 -16.44
CA ASN A 781 16.85 24.05 -16.90
C ASN A 781 17.26 23.13 -15.76
N LEU A 782 16.95 21.83 -15.85
CA LEU A 782 17.13 20.92 -14.72
C LEU A 782 18.57 20.38 -14.67
N PHE A 783 18.93 19.58 -15.66
CA PHE A 783 20.24 18.94 -15.75
C PHE A 783 20.55 18.50 -17.18
N GLN A 784 21.77 18.03 -17.40
CA GLN A 784 22.28 17.53 -18.66
C GLN A 784 23.14 16.28 -18.43
N PHE A 785 22.86 15.20 -19.16
CA PHE A 785 23.75 14.03 -19.23
C PHE A 785 24.91 14.33 -20.18
N GLU A 786 26.15 14.28 -19.70
CA GLU A 786 27.35 14.49 -20.50
C GLU A 786 28.03 13.15 -20.78
N LEU A 787 28.22 12.85 -22.08
CA LEU A 787 28.66 11.53 -22.53
C LEU A 787 30.18 11.49 -22.82
N GLY A 788 30.92 12.52 -22.41
CA GLY A 788 32.28 12.82 -22.88
C GLY A 788 33.39 11.83 -22.53
N LYS A 789 33.12 10.83 -21.67
CA LYS A 789 34.06 9.73 -21.38
C LYS A 789 33.35 8.37 -21.27
N ILE A 790 32.20 8.21 -21.94
CA ILE A 790 31.63 6.89 -22.14
C ILE A 790 32.55 6.18 -23.13
N LYS A 791 33.60 5.54 -22.63
CA LYS A 791 34.26 4.47 -23.39
C LYS A 791 33.13 3.52 -23.80
N SER A 792 33.12 3.08 -25.06
CA SER A 792 31.97 2.46 -25.70
C SER A 792 31.53 1.11 -25.08
N ALA A 793 30.92 1.09 -23.90
CA ALA A 793 30.36 -0.12 -23.27
C ALA A 793 29.17 -0.65 -24.05
N THR A 794 28.36 0.29 -24.48
CA THR A 794 26.94 0.06 -24.74
C THR A 794 26.75 -0.53 -26.13
N PHE A 795 27.65 -0.21 -27.06
CA PHE A 795 27.63 -0.68 -28.44
C PHE A 795 28.85 -1.52 -28.71
N LYS A 796 28.64 -2.82 -28.95
CA LYS A 796 29.73 -3.78 -29.21
C LYS A 796 30.61 -3.38 -30.40
N SER A 797 30.02 -2.72 -31.41
CA SER A 797 30.73 -2.21 -32.59
C SER A 797 31.69 -1.07 -32.27
N GLU A 798 31.42 -0.31 -31.21
CA GLU A 798 32.17 0.90 -30.87
C GLU A 798 33.18 0.66 -29.75
N HIS A 799 33.28 -0.54 -29.15
CA HIS A 799 34.17 -0.84 -28.00
C HIS A 799 35.61 -0.35 -28.15
N LYS A 800 36.13 -0.27 -29.39
CA LYS A 800 37.50 0.20 -29.70
C LYS A 800 37.57 1.67 -30.11
N ASN A 801 36.44 2.36 -30.25
CA ASN A 801 36.36 3.76 -30.64
C ASN A 801 36.56 4.66 -29.41
N PRO A 802 37.64 5.46 -29.37
CA PRO A 802 37.91 6.36 -28.25
C PRO A 802 37.09 7.66 -28.31
N VAL A 803 36.42 7.96 -29.44
CA VAL A 803 35.66 9.21 -29.64
C VAL A 803 34.26 9.08 -29.04
N PRO A 804 33.86 9.96 -28.10
CA PRO A 804 32.51 9.96 -27.54
C PRO A 804 31.45 10.20 -28.62
N GLN A 805 30.40 9.37 -28.63
CA GLN A 805 29.25 9.53 -29.52
C GLN A 805 27.94 9.58 -28.73
N CYS A 806 26.89 10.13 -29.34
CA CYS A 806 25.54 10.15 -28.79
C CYS A 806 24.57 9.51 -29.81
N PRO A 807 24.51 8.17 -29.88
CA PRO A 807 23.72 7.47 -30.88
C PRO A 807 22.23 7.83 -30.79
N PRO A 808 21.49 7.89 -31.91
CA PRO A 808 20.06 8.20 -31.91
C PRO A 808 19.20 7.25 -31.07
N ARG A 809 19.67 6.02 -30.85
CA ARG A 809 19.00 5.00 -30.00
C ARG A 809 19.06 5.32 -28.49
N LEU A 810 20.00 6.16 -28.07
CA LEU A 810 20.15 6.56 -26.67
C LEU A 810 19.18 7.71 -26.37
N ASP A 811 18.11 7.43 -25.63
CA ASP A 811 17.08 8.40 -25.28
C ASP A 811 16.98 8.56 -23.76
N VAL A 812 16.35 9.67 -23.33
CA VAL A 812 15.95 9.87 -21.94
C VAL A 812 14.54 9.31 -21.75
N GLN A 813 14.40 8.43 -20.77
CA GLN A 813 13.14 7.88 -20.31
C GLN A 813 12.69 8.56 -19.02
N THR A 814 11.38 8.70 -18.85
CA THR A 814 10.74 9.14 -17.59
C THR A 814 9.86 8.03 -17.04
N ILE A 815 9.63 8.02 -15.72
CA ILE A 815 8.76 7.02 -15.10
C ILE A 815 7.28 7.37 -15.30
N SER A 816 6.50 6.40 -15.78
CA SER A 816 5.03 6.48 -15.80
C SER A 816 4.47 5.62 -14.69
N ALA A 817 3.67 6.22 -13.79
CA ALA A 817 3.17 5.53 -12.60
C ALA A 817 2.12 4.44 -12.90
N VAL A 818 1.41 4.58 -14.02
CA VAL A 818 0.32 3.67 -14.42
C VAL A 818 0.37 3.46 -15.92
N LEU A 819 0.27 2.20 -16.35
CA LEU A 819 0.26 1.81 -17.76
C LEU A 819 -0.96 0.96 -18.08
N TRP A 820 -1.36 0.90 -19.35
CA TRP A 820 -2.33 -0.08 -19.82
C TRP A 820 -1.66 -1.47 -19.90
N SER A 821 -2.31 -2.49 -19.33
CA SER A 821 -1.89 -3.88 -19.47
C SER A 821 -3.05 -4.73 -19.99
N ARG A 822 -2.72 -5.66 -20.90
CA ARG A 822 -3.70 -6.54 -21.53
C ARG A 822 -4.14 -7.60 -20.53
N MET A 823 -5.44 -7.78 -20.36
CA MET A 823 -5.99 -8.91 -19.63
C MET A 823 -5.83 -10.19 -20.49
N PRO A 824 -5.19 -11.26 -19.97
CA PRO A 824 -5.21 -12.57 -20.63
C PRO A 824 -6.65 -13.02 -20.91
N ASN A 825 -6.88 -13.76 -22.00
CA ASN A 825 -8.23 -14.27 -22.28
C ASN A 825 -8.55 -15.46 -21.37
N ASN A 826 -7.55 -16.31 -21.15
CA ASN A 826 -7.58 -17.49 -20.29
C ASN A 826 -6.65 -17.28 -19.09
N PHE A 827 -6.99 -17.90 -17.97
CA PHE A 827 -6.22 -17.85 -16.73
C PHE A 827 -6.07 -19.26 -16.15
N LEU A 828 -5.04 -19.46 -15.35
CA LEU A 828 -4.91 -20.68 -14.56
C LEU A 828 -6.12 -20.82 -13.63
N LYS A 829 -6.69 -22.03 -13.61
CA LYS A 829 -7.70 -22.40 -12.62
C LYS A 829 -6.98 -22.82 -11.34
N VAL A 830 -7.28 -22.13 -10.25
CA VAL A 830 -6.70 -22.38 -8.94
C VAL A 830 -7.83 -22.75 -7.99
N ASP A 831 -7.80 -23.97 -7.48
CA ASP A 831 -8.77 -24.41 -6.48
C ASP A 831 -8.20 -24.16 -5.10
N THR A 832 -8.96 -23.47 -4.26
CA THR A 832 -8.64 -23.21 -2.87
C THR A 832 -9.73 -23.79 -1.98
N ALA A 833 -9.35 -24.61 -1.01
CA ALA A 833 -10.30 -25.19 -0.06
C ALA A 833 -9.73 -25.27 1.35
N ARG A 834 -10.60 -25.05 2.35
CA ARG A 834 -10.28 -25.41 3.73
C ARG A 834 -10.56 -26.89 3.91
N VAL A 835 -9.53 -27.68 4.16
CA VAL A 835 -9.66 -29.14 4.28
C VAL A 835 -10.31 -29.50 5.63
N SER A 836 -9.77 -28.96 6.72
CA SER A 836 -10.30 -29.09 8.09
C SER A 836 -9.52 -28.18 9.04
N GLU A 837 -9.87 -28.15 10.32
CA GLU A 837 -9.08 -27.40 11.33
C GLU A 837 -7.65 -27.93 11.45
N ARG A 838 -7.44 -29.26 11.32
CA ARG A 838 -6.14 -29.91 11.45
C ARG A 838 -5.29 -29.85 10.20
N HIS A 839 -5.91 -29.85 9.02
CA HIS A 839 -5.18 -29.92 7.75
C HIS A 839 -4.98 -28.54 7.10
N GLY A 840 -5.60 -27.48 7.62
CA GLY A 840 -5.40 -26.13 7.11
C GLY A 840 -6.04 -25.92 5.72
N TRP A 841 -5.33 -25.19 4.87
CA TRP A 841 -5.83 -24.75 3.55
C TRP A 841 -5.04 -25.42 2.43
N VAL A 842 -5.74 -26.05 1.49
CA VAL A 842 -5.15 -26.60 0.28
C VAL A 842 -5.35 -25.65 -0.89
N VAL A 843 -4.32 -25.51 -1.71
CA VAL A 843 -4.34 -24.79 -2.98
C VAL A 843 -3.73 -25.68 -4.04
N GLN A 844 -4.41 -25.82 -5.18
CA GLN A 844 -3.91 -26.62 -6.30
C GLN A 844 -4.16 -25.95 -7.64
N CYS A 845 -3.29 -26.24 -8.61
CA CYS A 845 -3.49 -25.92 -10.01
C CYS A 845 -3.16 -27.14 -10.86
N VAL A 846 -4.16 -27.69 -11.54
CA VAL A 846 -4.04 -28.93 -12.31
C VAL A 846 -3.90 -28.66 -13.81
N GLU A 847 -4.73 -27.78 -14.36
CA GLU A 847 -4.74 -27.49 -15.79
C GLU A 847 -3.58 -26.57 -16.19
N PRO A 848 -2.66 -27.01 -17.08
CA PRO A 848 -1.58 -26.16 -17.54
C PRO A 848 -2.07 -25.07 -18.48
N LEU A 849 -1.42 -23.91 -18.41
CA LEU A 849 -1.62 -22.80 -19.34
C LEU A 849 -0.26 -22.21 -19.70
N GLN A 850 0.01 -22.11 -21.00
CA GLN A 850 1.20 -21.47 -21.55
C GLN A 850 0.81 -20.23 -22.34
N MET A 851 1.76 -19.30 -22.48
CA MET A 851 1.62 -18.13 -23.32
C MET A 851 2.92 -17.86 -24.07
N LEU A 852 2.81 -17.24 -25.24
CA LEU A 852 3.95 -16.68 -25.94
C LEU A 852 4.25 -15.29 -25.36
N ALA A 853 5.49 -15.06 -24.95
CA ALA A 853 5.98 -13.77 -24.47
C ALA A 853 7.11 -13.29 -25.38
N VAL A 854 7.29 -11.96 -25.45
CA VAL A 854 8.44 -11.33 -26.11
C VAL A 854 9.29 -10.72 -25.03
N HIS A 855 10.55 -11.14 -24.94
CA HIS A 855 11.54 -10.53 -24.06
C HIS A 855 12.28 -9.44 -24.82
N ILE A 856 12.46 -8.30 -24.16
CA ILE A 856 13.20 -7.15 -24.65
C ILE A 856 14.55 -7.14 -23.91
N PRO A 857 15.66 -7.60 -24.54
CA PRO A 857 16.94 -7.79 -23.84
C PRO A 857 17.54 -6.49 -23.28
N GLU A 858 17.27 -5.35 -23.93
CA GLU A 858 17.79 -4.03 -23.53
C GLU A 858 17.18 -3.56 -22.22
N GLU A 859 15.87 -3.73 -22.05
CA GLU A 859 15.15 -3.31 -20.84
C GLU A 859 15.04 -4.44 -19.82
N ASN A 860 15.36 -5.68 -20.22
CA ASN A 860 15.21 -6.91 -19.46
C ASN A 860 13.79 -7.10 -18.93
N ARG A 861 12.80 -7.11 -19.83
CA ARG A 861 11.36 -7.27 -19.51
C ARG A 861 10.58 -7.99 -20.60
#